data_AF-A0A1A2XB54-F1
#
_entry.id   AF-A0A1A2XB54-F1
#
_cell.length_a   1.000
_cell.length_b   1.000
_cell.length_c   1.000
_cell.angle_alpha   90.00
_cell.angle_beta   90.00
_cell.angle_gamma   90.00
#
_symmetry.space_group_name_H-M   'P 1'
#
loop_
_entity.id
_entity.type
_entity.pdbx_description
1 polymer ?
#
loop_
_entity_poly.entity_id
_entity_poly.type
_entity_poly.pdbx_seq_one_letter_code
_entity_poly.pdbx_strand_id
1 'polypeptide(L)'
;MTVRITSMSDAETDRVAAPDDEAGFGALSTERGNLPLERIDVRAEITGLTSRVELTQDFVNAFDVPLEASYVFPLPDRGALTRMQMTAEGRVVEAELREREAARQAYDDAIASGRRASIAEEERPDVFTMRVGNILPGERVSVALTLVIPLAYADGEAMFRFPLVVAPRYIPGRALADIAVGDGHADDTDAVPDASRITPPVLLPGFPHPVPLSIEVGIDPAGLTLSEVRSSLHAVSGDDGRIQVHPGERANRDFVLRLRYGADDLTDSLVLVPDSEGDEGTYQLTVLPPASSAPPRPRDLVLVLDRSGSMAGWKMVAARRAAARIVDTLTMGDRFAVVTFDDRIDRPAGLSGGLVEASDRHRYRAVEHLARVDARGGTEMVAPLREAFALLGASRNGEARDAVVVLVTDGQVGNEDQLLHELSGDLHRVRVHAVGVDQAVNAGFLRRLASVGGGRCELVESEDRLDEAMDAIHRRIGAPLAHSLSLRAGGLAVIEDTVSPARLPDLFPGVPLVVSGRYRSSASGSLTLRGTTGEGGDWSVTVAGERLEAPAVTTQWARAHLRDLEDRYASAPTEDLEKRIVATSLRFGVLCRFTAFVAVDSRVVTDGELPHRVMQPVEAPAGWEPVRAPDHAVFAAALPPPPLAGAAVMPGQPVQSTTAPSSGRSEARTVKLRNAIAAAVVGALLIGGGWTWSASRDGHPASTADGIVSGKIPASEDRGAAGQVSGTRAGVPENTVSLPEAPPPPQAPADATYKRDIITTGSMQMIVAEPAQVADRLVTAVTDAGGRVDSRSERSGSSTPTVDLVLRIPSDKLDAVLADAKKLGTVDSMSIGHNDVTSQRVDLDARIEALQTSVNRLLQLMGRAGNVADLLAAESSLTQRQAELDSLRAQRATLGDQISYATINVSLSTKPAAVPQPGFLNALRHGWQSLLSAIHGVVMVAGFLIPWIPVLAVGALVLFLVLRRTRFRGNPSGEASQAG
;
A
#
# COMPACT_ATOMS: atom_id res chain seq x y z
N MET A 1 23.83 -25.76 -19.01
CA MET A 1 23.33 -26.40 -17.77
C MET A 1 21.82 -26.36 -17.86
N THR A 2 21.13 -27.51 -17.87
CA THR A 2 19.66 -27.57 -18.09
C THR A 2 18.89 -27.26 -16.81
N VAL A 3 18.78 -25.98 -16.49
CA VAL A 3 17.87 -25.48 -15.43
C VAL A 3 16.44 -25.75 -15.87
N ARG A 4 15.62 -26.35 -14.99
CA ARG A 4 14.18 -26.46 -15.21
C ARG A 4 13.51 -25.16 -14.78
N ILE A 5 12.86 -24.50 -15.73
CA ILE A 5 11.85 -23.48 -15.47
C ILE A 5 10.49 -24.14 -15.64
N THR A 6 9.61 -23.98 -14.66
CA THR A 6 8.24 -24.49 -14.71
C THR A 6 7.27 -23.33 -14.89
N SER A 7 6.81 -23.14 -16.13
CA SER A 7 5.64 -22.32 -16.47
C SER A 7 4.35 -23.16 -16.49
N MET A 8 3.19 -22.51 -16.61
CA MET A 8 1.91 -23.18 -16.86
C MET A 8 1.83 -23.75 -18.29
N SER A 9 0.81 -24.56 -18.57
CA SER A 9 0.71 -25.34 -19.81
C SER A 9 0.05 -24.57 -20.97
N ASP A 10 0.35 -24.97 -22.21
CA ASP A 10 -0.15 -24.30 -23.43
C ASP A 10 -1.69 -24.17 -23.46
N ALA A 11 -2.40 -25.17 -22.94
CA ALA A 11 -3.87 -25.19 -22.85
C ALA A 11 -4.46 -24.21 -21.79
N GLU A 12 -3.58 -23.57 -21.00
CA GLU A 12 -3.91 -22.49 -20.08
C GLU A 12 -3.51 -21.14 -20.71
N THR A 13 -2.39 -21.09 -21.44
CA THR A 13 -1.96 -19.94 -22.26
C THR A 13 -3.02 -19.53 -23.29
N ASP A 14 -3.60 -20.49 -24.01
CA ASP A 14 -4.66 -20.27 -25.01
C ASP A 14 -5.95 -19.64 -24.43
N ARG A 15 -6.10 -19.58 -23.10
CA ARG A 15 -7.26 -18.96 -22.42
C ARG A 15 -7.06 -17.47 -22.09
N VAL A 16 -5.86 -16.93 -22.34
CA VAL A 16 -5.49 -15.53 -22.03
C VAL A 16 -5.45 -14.65 -23.28
N ALA A 17 -5.43 -15.25 -24.47
CA ALA A 17 -5.10 -14.59 -25.73
C ALA A 17 -6.30 -14.05 -26.54
N ALA A 18 -7.12 -13.16 -25.97
CA ALA A 18 -7.95 -12.21 -26.72
C ALA A 18 -8.51 -11.07 -25.83
N PRO A 19 -8.34 -9.79 -26.21
CA PRO A 19 -9.24 -8.72 -25.78
C PRO A 19 -10.46 -8.68 -26.71
N ASP A 20 -11.68 -8.88 -26.17
CA ASP A 20 -12.92 -8.59 -26.90
C ASP A 20 -13.15 -7.07 -26.99
N ASP A 21 -13.60 -6.61 -28.16
CA ASP A 21 -13.62 -5.18 -28.57
C ASP A 21 -14.85 -4.39 -28.05
N GLU A 22 -15.64 -4.96 -27.13
CA GLU A 22 -16.88 -4.35 -26.62
C GLU A 22 -16.65 -3.38 -25.44
N ALA A 23 -16.14 -2.18 -25.76
CA ALA A 23 -16.14 -1.06 -24.83
C ALA A 23 -17.59 -0.65 -24.45
N GLY A 24 -17.96 -0.84 -23.19
CA GLY A 24 -19.32 -0.64 -22.69
C GLY A 24 -19.88 0.79 -22.84
N PHE A 25 -21.22 0.90 -22.88
CA PHE A 25 -21.94 2.16 -23.15
C PHE A 25 -21.61 3.25 -22.11
N GLY A 26 -20.78 4.22 -22.51
CA GLY A 26 -20.24 5.26 -21.64
C GLY A 26 -18.71 5.37 -21.64
N ALA A 27 -17.99 4.41 -22.23
CA ALA A 27 -16.54 4.50 -22.43
C ALA A 27 -16.17 5.64 -23.39
N LEU A 28 -15.24 6.50 -22.97
CA LEU A 28 -14.64 7.55 -23.82
C LEU A 28 -13.41 7.01 -24.55
N SER A 29 -13.63 6.30 -25.66
CA SER A 29 -12.55 5.93 -26.60
C SER A 29 -11.98 7.18 -27.27
N THR A 30 -10.66 7.26 -27.38
CA THR A 30 -9.97 8.16 -28.31
C THR A 30 -8.95 7.38 -29.12
N GLU A 31 -8.71 7.79 -30.36
CA GLU A 31 -7.77 7.12 -31.29
C GLU A 31 -6.28 7.28 -30.90
N ARG A 32 -5.99 7.83 -29.71
CA ARG A 32 -4.62 8.14 -29.23
C ARG A 32 -4.29 7.55 -27.86
N GLY A 33 -5.28 7.02 -27.13
CA GLY A 33 -5.15 6.82 -25.69
C GLY A 33 -5.22 8.13 -24.90
N ASN A 34 -5.55 8.04 -23.61
CA ASN A 34 -5.85 9.21 -22.77
C ASN A 34 -4.83 9.45 -21.64
N LEU A 35 -3.81 8.60 -21.51
CA LEU A 35 -2.91 8.53 -20.35
C LEU A 35 -1.44 8.70 -20.78
N PRO A 36 -0.59 9.45 -20.04
CA PRO A 36 0.76 9.74 -20.49
C PRO A 36 1.73 8.56 -20.56
N LEU A 37 1.61 7.55 -19.70
CA LEU A 37 2.60 6.46 -19.59
C LEU A 37 2.35 5.39 -20.66
N GLU A 38 3.28 5.26 -21.60
CA GLU A 38 3.18 4.38 -22.77
C GLU A 38 3.87 3.01 -22.58
N ARG A 39 4.90 2.93 -21.73
CA ARG A 39 5.64 1.66 -21.49
C ARG A 39 6.39 1.67 -20.16
N ILE A 40 6.49 0.49 -19.55
CA ILE A 40 7.41 0.16 -18.44
C ILE A 40 8.33 -0.97 -18.90
N ASP A 41 9.64 -0.77 -18.79
CA ASP A 41 10.68 -1.73 -19.21
C ASP A 41 11.71 -1.90 -18.09
N VAL A 42 11.87 -3.11 -17.56
CA VAL A 42 12.72 -3.41 -16.41
C VAL A 42 13.79 -4.43 -16.81
N ARG A 43 15.05 -3.98 -16.90
CA ARG A 43 16.21 -4.88 -17.09
C ARG A 43 16.95 -5.08 -15.78
N ALA A 44 17.10 -6.32 -15.34
CA ALA A 44 17.85 -6.68 -14.15
C ALA A 44 19.06 -7.56 -14.50
N GLU A 45 20.23 -7.23 -13.97
CA GLU A 45 21.38 -8.13 -13.93
C GLU A 45 21.59 -8.57 -12.49
N ILE A 46 21.36 -9.85 -12.20
CA ILE A 46 21.61 -10.46 -10.90
C ILE A 46 23.01 -11.08 -10.91
N THR A 47 23.82 -10.76 -9.90
CA THR A 47 25.17 -11.30 -9.68
C THR A 47 25.26 -11.79 -8.23
N GLY A 48 25.15 -13.10 -8.03
CA GLY A 48 25.05 -13.72 -6.70
C GLY A 48 23.85 -13.17 -5.90
N LEU A 49 24.11 -12.52 -4.76
CA LEU A 49 23.08 -11.92 -3.90
C LEU A 49 22.85 -10.42 -4.13
N THR A 50 23.34 -9.87 -5.24
CA THR A 50 23.17 -8.46 -5.62
C THR A 50 22.53 -8.35 -7.00
N SER A 51 21.76 -7.29 -7.25
CA SER A 51 21.27 -6.96 -8.59
C SER A 51 21.50 -5.49 -8.93
N ARG A 52 21.75 -5.22 -10.21
CA ARG A 52 21.63 -3.89 -10.82
C ARG A 52 20.37 -3.90 -11.68
N VAL A 53 19.55 -2.86 -11.59
CA VAL A 53 18.32 -2.73 -12.38
C VAL A 53 18.32 -1.41 -13.15
N GLU A 54 17.90 -1.45 -14.40
CA GLU A 54 17.54 -0.30 -15.21
C GLU A 54 16.02 -0.34 -15.47
N LEU A 55 15.31 0.64 -14.91
CA LEU A 55 13.88 0.87 -15.13
C LEU A 55 13.73 2.01 -16.14
N THR A 56 13.14 1.74 -17.30
CA THR A 56 12.76 2.77 -18.28
C THR A 56 11.25 2.96 -18.29
N GLN A 57 10.81 4.21 -18.25
CA GLN A 57 9.42 4.64 -18.36
C GLN A 57 9.30 5.56 -19.58
N ASP A 58 8.46 5.20 -20.55
CA ASP A 58 8.19 6.04 -21.73
C ASP A 58 6.91 6.85 -21.51
N PHE A 59 6.98 8.16 -21.67
CA PHE A 59 5.85 9.07 -21.60
C PHE A 59 5.54 9.65 -22.98
N VAL A 60 4.28 9.66 -23.39
CA VAL A 60 3.81 10.20 -24.67
C VAL A 60 2.71 11.24 -24.46
N ASN A 61 2.74 12.32 -25.23
CA ASN A 61 1.68 13.33 -25.17
C ASN A 61 0.62 13.10 -26.27
N ALA A 62 -0.54 12.56 -25.87
CA ALA A 62 -1.69 12.37 -26.74
C ALA A 62 -2.46 13.67 -27.07
N PHE A 63 -2.28 14.73 -26.28
CA PHE A 63 -3.00 16.01 -26.38
C PHE A 63 -2.41 16.91 -27.48
N ASP A 64 -3.14 17.97 -27.83
CA ASP A 64 -2.73 19.02 -28.79
C ASP A 64 -2.06 20.24 -28.11
N VAL A 65 -1.88 20.19 -26.79
CA VAL A 65 -1.18 21.19 -25.96
C VAL A 65 0.01 20.55 -25.24
N PRO A 66 1.04 21.32 -24.83
CA PRO A 66 2.16 20.80 -24.03
C PRO A 66 1.70 20.16 -22.70
N LEU A 67 2.37 19.08 -22.30
CA LEU A 67 1.97 18.22 -21.18
C LEU A 67 3.00 18.21 -20.04
N GLU A 68 2.52 18.21 -18.80
CA GLU A 68 3.25 17.75 -17.61
C GLU A 68 2.59 16.47 -17.10
N ALA A 69 3.30 15.35 -17.23
CA ALA A 69 2.90 14.06 -16.69
C ALA A 69 3.46 13.89 -15.28
N SER A 70 2.59 13.58 -14.32
CA SER A 70 2.98 13.17 -12.96
C SER A 70 2.66 11.68 -12.77
N TYR A 71 3.62 10.86 -12.35
CA TYR A 71 3.42 9.42 -12.13
C TYR A 71 3.99 9.02 -10.77
N VAL A 72 3.15 8.41 -9.93
CA VAL A 72 3.55 7.86 -8.63
C VAL A 72 3.66 6.35 -8.78
N PHE A 73 4.87 5.83 -8.52
CA PHE A 73 5.27 4.47 -8.85
C PHE A 73 6.10 3.87 -7.72
N PRO A 74 6.13 2.53 -7.57
CA PRO A 74 6.88 1.91 -6.50
C PRO A 74 8.32 1.60 -6.91
N LEU A 75 9.21 1.49 -5.92
CA LEU A 75 10.54 0.88 -6.07
C LEU A 75 10.85 0.01 -4.84
N PRO A 76 11.77 -0.97 -4.93
CA PRO A 76 12.13 -1.78 -3.77
C PRO A 76 12.67 -0.93 -2.60
N ASP A 77 12.19 -1.20 -1.39
CA ASP A 77 12.48 -0.44 -0.15
C ASP A 77 13.98 -0.34 0.19
N ARG A 78 14.72 -1.40 -0.15
CA ARG A 78 16.18 -1.52 -0.02
C ARG A 78 16.94 -1.18 -1.31
N GLY A 79 16.23 -0.81 -2.37
CA GLY A 79 16.80 -0.38 -3.64
C GLY A 79 17.43 0.99 -3.52
N ALA A 80 18.69 1.10 -3.94
CA ALA A 80 19.44 2.34 -4.00
C ALA A 80 19.32 2.93 -5.41
N LEU A 81 18.51 3.97 -5.58
CA LEU A 81 18.44 4.72 -6.83
C LEU A 81 19.67 5.63 -6.95
N THR A 82 20.55 5.34 -7.91
CA THR A 82 21.86 6.01 -8.07
C THR A 82 22.01 6.84 -9.33
N ARG A 83 21.07 6.75 -10.26
CA ARG A 83 21.13 7.49 -11.53
C ARG A 83 19.73 7.71 -12.08
N MET A 84 19.53 8.86 -12.70
CA MET A 84 18.38 9.17 -13.53
C MET A 84 18.86 9.84 -14.82
N GLN A 85 18.20 9.54 -15.93
CA GLN A 85 18.51 10.08 -17.25
C GLN A 85 17.22 10.29 -18.04
N MET A 86 17.09 11.45 -18.70
CA MET A 86 15.96 11.80 -19.55
C MET A 86 16.40 11.78 -21.02
N THR A 87 15.61 11.16 -21.89
CA THR A 87 15.83 11.16 -23.35
C THR A 87 14.62 11.75 -24.07
N ALA A 88 14.85 12.83 -24.83
CA ALA A 88 13.83 13.55 -25.61
C ALA A 88 14.41 13.89 -26.99
N GLU A 89 13.68 13.67 -28.08
CA GLU A 89 14.17 13.88 -29.47
C GLU A 89 15.52 13.19 -29.79
N GLY A 90 15.83 12.07 -29.12
CA GLY A 90 17.13 11.40 -29.22
C GLY A 90 18.30 12.13 -28.55
N ARG A 91 18.04 13.22 -27.81
CA ARG A 91 18.99 13.87 -26.91
C ARG A 91 18.92 13.25 -25.53
N VAL A 92 20.08 12.89 -25.00
CA VAL A 92 20.25 12.43 -23.63
C VAL A 92 20.56 13.62 -22.72
N VAL A 93 19.84 13.73 -21.60
CA VAL A 93 20.05 14.70 -20.52
C VAL A 93 20.24 13.91 -19.23
N GLU A 94 21.44 14.03 -18.65
CA GLU A 94 21.75 13.41 -17.36
C GLU A 94 21.06 14.20 -16.22
N ALA A 95 20.53 13.51 -15.20
CA ALA A 95 19.97 14.17 -14.04
C ALA A 95 21.04 14.44 -12.97
N GLU A 96 20.98 15.61 -12.35
CA GLU A 96 21.79 15.94 -11.17
C GLU A 96 21.03 15.56 -9.88
N LEU A 97 21.69 14.87 -8.95
CA LEU A 97 21.18 14.70 -7.59
C LEU A 97 21.43 15.99 -6.79
N ARG A 98 20.36 16.59 -6.28
CA ARG A 98 20.41 17.85 -5.49
C ARG A 98 19.53 17.74 -4.24
N GLU A 99 19.69 18.68 -3.32
CA GLU A 99 18.74 18.88 -2.21
C GLU A 99 17.32 19.09 -2.75
N ARG A 100 16.31 18.49 -2.11
CA ARG A 100 14.96 18.35 -2.67
C ARG A 100 14.32 19.67 -3.10
N GLU A 101 14.49 20.73 -2.30
CA GLU A 101 13.96 22.06 -2.61
C GLU A 101 14.70 22.71 -3.80
N ALA A 102 16.04 22.60 -3.85
CA ALA A 102 16.85 23.11 -4.95
C ALA A 102 16.61 22.34 -6.27
N ALA A 103 16.29 21.05 -6.19
CA ALA A 103 15.86 20.25 -7.33
C ALA A 103 14.49 20.69 -7.86
N ARG A 104 13.50 20.88 -6.97
CA ARG A 104 12.18 21.40 -7.33
C ARG A 104 12.26 22.79 -7.95
N GLN A 105 12.97 23.72 -7.33
CA GLN A 105 13.15 25.05 -7.90
C GLN A 105 13.78 24.98 -9.30
N ALA A 106 14.82 24.16 -9.51
CA ALA A 106 15.44 23.99 -10.82
C ALA A 106 14.49 23.35 -11.86
N TYR A 107 13.57 22.48 -11.44
CA TYR A 107 12.51 21.93 -12.30
C TYR A 107 11.45 22.98 -12.64
N ASP A 108 10.86 23.64 -11.64
CA ASP A 108 9.76 24.58 -11.85
C ASP A 108 10.25 25.84 -12.61
N ASP A 109 11.49 26.31 -12.37
CA ASP A 109 12.17 27.32 -13.19
C ASP A 109 12.40 26.84 -14.64
N ALA A 110 12.63 25.55 -14.86
CA ALA A 110 12.75 24.98 -16.22
C ALA A 110 11.40 24.95 -16.95
N ILE A 111 10.33 24.51 -16.27
CA ILE A 111 8.99 24.47 -16.87
C ILE A 111 8.51 25.89 -17.19
N ALA A 112 8.67 26.85 -16.26
CA ALA A 112 8.29 28.25 -16.45
C ALA A 112 9.15 28.98 -17.50
N SER A 113 10.37 28.51 -17.80
CA SER A 113 11.19 28.98 -18.92
C SER A 113 10.97 28.19 -20.22
N GLY A 114 9.91 27.37 -20.28
CA GLY A 114 9.50 26.62 -21.47
C GLY A 114 10.44 25.50 -21.88
N ARG A 115 11.30 25.02 -20.97
CA ARG A 115 12.28 23.96 -21.22
C ARG A 115 11.75 22.60 -20.81
N ARG A 116 12.21 21.52 -21.45
CA ARG A 116 11.91 20.15 -21.02
C ARG A 116 12.64 19.83 -19.72
N ALA A 117 11.94 19.26 -18.76
CA ALA A 117 12.54 18.79 -17.51
C ALA A 117 11.86 17.53 -16.99
N SER A 118 12.62 16.73 -16.23
CA SER A 118 12.09 15.65 -15.39
C SER A 118 12.69 15.74 -13.99
N ILE A 119 11.90 15.37 -12.97
CA ILE A 119 12.33 15.26 -11.57
C ILE A 119 11.79 13.97 -10.97
N ALA A 120 12.63 13.25 -10.22
CA ALA A 120 12.25 12.07 -9.44
C ALA A 120 12.51 12.31 -7.95
N GLU A 121 11.49 12.03 -7.13
CA GLU A 121 11.48 12.25 -5.68
C GLU A 121 11.06 10.99 -4.92
N GLU A 122 11.55 10.79 -3.70
CA GLU A 122 11.04 9.77 -2.76
C GLU A 122 10.08 10.42 -1.77
N GLU A 123 8.86 9.88 -1.64
CA GLU A 123 7.84 10.36 -0.68
C GLU A 123 7.56 9.31 0.41
N ARG A 124 7.74 8.00 0.15
CA ARG A 124 7.79 6.91 1.16
C ARG A 124 8.89 5.91 0.80
N PRO A 125 9.30 5.01 1.72
CA PRO A 125 10.44 4.12 1.48
C PRO A 125 10.36 3.26 0.20
N ASP A 126 9.14 3.00 -0.26
CA ASP A 126 8.78 2.24 -1.44
C ASP A 126 7.95 3.03 -2.47
N VAL A 127 7.69 4.33 -2.28
CA VAL A 127 6.84 5.17 -3.16
C VAL A 127 7.57 6.42 -3.65
N PHE A 128 7.63 6.58 -4.97
CA PHE A 128 8.38 7.60 -5.68
C PHE A 128 7.48 8.35 -6.64
N THR A 129 7.77 9.64 -6.83
CA THR A 129 7.04 10.51 -7.76
C THR A 129 7.97 10.95 -8.88
N MET A 130 7.55 10.73 -10.13
CA MET A 130 8.14 11.29 -11.33
C MET A 130 7.27 12.45 -11.81
N ARG A 131 7.85 13.61 -12.15
CA ARG A 131 7.21 14.63 -13.00
C ARG A 131 8.03 14.78 -14.27
N VAL A 132 7.39 14.79 -15.45
CA VAL A 132 8.01 15.02 -16.76
C VAL A 132 7.23 16.11 -17.48
N GLY A 133 7.84 17.26 -17.73
CA GLY A 133 7.16 18.48 -18.13
C GLY A 133 7.65 19.09 -19.44
N ASN A 134 6.75 19.86 -20.08
CA ASN A 134 6.89 20.39 -21.44
C ASN A 134 7.10 19.30 -22.53
N ILE A 135 6.41 18.15 -22.38
CA ILE A 135 6.31 17.15 -23.45
C ILE A 135 5.43 17.75 -24.57
N LEU A 136 5.97 17.91 -25.78
CA LEU A 136 5.21 18.52 -26.90
C LEU A 136 4.13 17.57 -27.46
N PRO A 137 3.08 18.08 -28.13
CA PRO A 137 2.05 17.25 -28.78
C PRO A 137 2.64 16.16 -29.69
N GLY A 138 2.33 14.89 -29.40
CA GLY A 138 2.86 13.72 -30.12
C GLY A 138 4.32 13.38 -29.83
N GLU A 139 5.00 14.08 -28.91
CA GLU A 139 6.35 13.73 -28.47
C GLU A 139 6.34 12.54 -27.50
N ARG A 140 7.39 11.71 -27.59
CA ARG A 140 7.77 10.72 -26.57
C ARG A 140 9.01 11.20 -25.82
N VAL A 141 8.97 11.15 -24.49
CA VAL A 141 10.10 11.34 -23.57
C VAL A 141 10.31 10.08 -22.74
N SER A 142 11.49 9.50 -22.80
CA SER A 142 11.88 8.33 -22.00
C SER A 142 12.64 8.77 -20.76
N VAL A 143 12.34 8.20 -19.59
CA VAL A 143 13.13 8.38 -18.38
C VAL A 143 13.68 7.02 -17.93
N ALA A 144 15.00 6.92 -17.80
CA ALA A 144 15.71 5.75 -17.33
C ALA A 144 16.25 5.98 -15.91
N LEU A 145 16.07 5.00 -15.03
CA LEU A 145 16.47 4.99 -13.62
C LEU A 145 17.38 3.79 -13.36
N THR A 146 18.58 4.00 -12.80
CA THR A 146 19.49 2.90 -12.44
C THR A 146 19.49 2.67 -10.93
N LEU A 147 19.28 1.42 -10.52
CA LEU A 147 19.23 0.99 -9.13
C LEU A 147 20.25 -0.10 -8.84
N VAL A 148 20.67 -0.18 -7.57
CA VAL A 148 21.31 -1.38 -6.99
C VAL A 148 20.39 -1.93 -5.90
N ILE A 149 20.01 -3.20 -5.98
CA ILE A 149 19.06 -3.86 -5.06
C ILE A 149 19.73 -5.13 -4.49
N PRO A 150 19.87 -5.26 -3.15
CA PRO A 150 20.32 -6.50 -2.52
C PRO A 150 19.19 -7.54 -2.54
N LEU A 151 19.51 -8.80 -2.82
CA LEU A 151 18.55 -9.90 -2.74
C LEU A 151 18.41 -10.35 -1.28
N ALA A 152 17.18 -10.68 -0.86
CA ALA A 152 16.96 -11.26 0.46
C ALA A 152 17.20 -12.78 0.41
N TYR A 153 18.22 -13.28 1.12
CA TYR A 153 18.53 -14.72 1.18
C TYR A 153 18.09 -15.34 2.52
N ALA A 154 17.46 -16.52 2.46
CA ALA A 154 17.14 -17.35 3.62
C ALA A 154 16.85 -18.80 3.22
N ASP A 155 17.18 -19.77 4.09
CA ASP A 155 16.84 -21.20 3.94
C ASP A 155 17.25 -21.84 2.58
N GLY A 156 18.28 -21.31 1.91
CA GLY A 156 18.75 -21.76 0.59
C GLY A 156 18.20 -21.00 -0.62
N GLU A 157 17.30 -20.03 -0.42
CA GLU A 157 16.64 -19.26 -1.48
C GLU A 157 17.01 -17.77 -1.40
N ALA A 158 17.44 -17.18 -2.52
CA ALA A 158 17.54 -15.74 -2.70
C ALA A 158 16.30 -15.21 -3.43
N MET A 159 15.74 -14.11 -2.92
CA MET A 159 14.61 -13.40 -3.51
C MET A 159 15.06 -12.08 -4.14
N PHE A 160 14.87 -11.97 -5.46
CA PHE A 160 14.70 -10.69 -6.14
C PHE A 160 13.20 -10.36 -6.18
N ARG A 161 12.82 -9.16 -5.74
CA ARG A 161 11.43 -8.68 -5.77
C ARG A 161 11.39 -7.23 -6.25
N PHE A 162 10.57 -6.97 -7.25
CA PHE A 162 10.41 -5.67 -7.89
C PHE A 162 8.90 -5.31 -7.92
N PRO A 163 8.45 -4.29 -7.17
CA PRO A 163 7.06 -3.87 -7.17
C PRO A 163 6.70 -3.16 -8.48
N LEU A 164 5.44 -3.27 -8.90
CA LEU A 164 4.94 -2.66 -10.15
C LEU A 164 3.73 -1.74 -9.96
N VAL A 165 3.05 -1.83 -8.82
CA VAL A 165 1.85 -1.02 -8.49
C VAL A 165 2.01 -0.38 -7.11
N VAL A 166 1.59 0.88 -6.96
CA VAL A 166 1.36 1.48 -5.64
C VAL A 166 -0.06 1.11 -5.22
N ALA A 167 -0.20 0.19 -4.26
CA ALA A 167 -1.52 -0.20 -3.77
C ALA A 167 -2.19 0.94 -2.97
N PRO A 168 -3.53 1.06 -2.97
CA PRO A 168 -4.24 2.10 -2.23
C PRO A 168 -3.99 2.03 -0.73
N ARG A 169 -3.52 3.14 -0.13
CA ARG A 169 -3.17 3.23 1.28
C ARG A 169 -4.30 3.83 2.11
N TYR A 170 -4.52 3.27 3.30
CA TYR A 170 -5.40 3.84 4.31
C TYR A 170 -4.83 5.15 4.85
N ILE A 171 -5.62 6.23 4.72
CA ILE A 171 -5.28 7.58 5.20
C ILE A 171 -6.15 7.88 6.44
N PRO A 172 -5.62 7.69 7.67
CA PRO A 172 -6.33 8.06 8.89
C PRO A 172 -6.29 9.57 9.15
N GLY A 173 -6.94 10.00 10.23
CA GLY A 173 -6.93 11.38 10.70
C GLY A 173 -8.08 12.25 10.16
N ARG A 174 -7.89 13.57 10.21
CA ARG A 174 -8.83 14.59 9.74
C ARG A 174 -8.21 15.40 8.60
N ALA A 175 -8.95 15.53 7.51
CA ALA A 175 -8.58 16.39 6.39
C ALA A 175 -8.25 17.83 6.86
N LEU A 176 -7.14 18.35 6.37
CA LEU A 176 -6.69 19.71 6.57
C LEU A 176 -7.53 20.67 5.71
N ALA A 177 -7.54 21.95 6.07
CA ALA A 177 -8.31 22.99 5.36
C ALA A 177 -7.47 23.76 4.31
N ASP A 178 -6.20 23.39 4.17
CA ASP A 178 -5.23 23.99 3.27
C ASP A 178 -5.28 23.36 1.86
N ILE A 179 -4.43 23.83 0.96
CA ILE A 179 -4.34 23.28 -0.41
C ILE A 179 -3.47 22.02 -0.37
N ALA A 180 -3.94 20.95 -1.03
CA ALA A 180 -3.22 19.68 -1.12
C ALA A 180 -1.78 19.86 -1.65
N VAL A 181 -0.82 19.15 -1.04
CA VAL A 181 0.61 19.26 -1.38
C VAL A 181 1.05 18.36 -2.55
N GLY A 182 0.12 17.64 -3.16
CA GLY A 182 0.24 16.78 -4.33
C GLY A 182 -1.08 16.67 -5.11
N ASP A 183 -1.13 15.77 -6.09
CA ASP A 183 -2.22 15.64 -7.08
C ASP A 183 -3.16 14.44 -6.86
N GLY A 184 -2.88 13.65 -5.82
CA GLY A 184 -3.54 12.39 -5.50
C GLY A 184 -5.00 12.51 -5.07
N HIS A 185 -5.66 11.37 -4.95
CA HIS A 185 -7.11 11.28 -4.75
C HIS A 185 -7.57 11.50 -3.30
N ALA A 186 -6.65 11.64 -2.33
CA ALA A 186 -6.97 11.79 -0.92
C ALA A 186 -6.57 13.17 -0.39
N ASP A 187 -7.41 13.75 0.45
CA ASP A 187 -7.10 14.96 1.21
C ASP A 187 -5.93 14.70 2.18
N ASP A 188 -5.01 15.67 2.29
CA ASP A 188 -3.97 15.64 3.33
C ASP A 188 -4.59 15.76 4.73
N THR A 189 -4.08 15.01 5.72
CA THR A 189 -4.68 14.93 7.06
C THR A 189 -3.71 15.32 8.19
N ASP A 190 -4.24 15.52 9.40
CA ASP A 190 -3.44 15.71 10.62
C ASP A 190 -2.56 14.49 10.99
N ALA A 191 -2.84 13.30 10.43
CA ALA A 191 -2.04 12.08 10.57
C ALA A 191 -1.14 11.79 9.34
N VAL A 192 -1.51 12.30 8.17
CA VAL A 192 -0.78 12.16 6.89
C VAL A 192 -0.80 13.50 6.14
N PRO A 193 0.07 14.47 6.50
CA PRO A 193 0.06 15.82 5.92
C PRO A 193 0.45 15.92 4.43
N ASP A 194 0.69 14.77 3.80
CA ASP A 194 1.14 14.59 2.43
C ASP A 194 0.44 13.40 1.72
N ALA A 195 -0.74 13.01 2.19
CA ALA A 195 -1.55 11.93 1.62
C ALA A 195 -1.76 12.06 0.10
N SER A 196 -1.95 13.30 -0.37
CA SER A 196 -2.10 13.67 -1.79
C SER A 196 -0.87 13.38 -2.66
N ARG A 197 0.27 12.96 -2.08
CA ARG A 197 1.46 12.52 -2.82
C ARG A 197 1.60 11.01 -2.94
N ILE A 198 0.94 10.28 -2.05
CA ILE A 198 1.07 8.82 -1.92
C ILE A 198 -0.21 8.07 -2.31
N THR A 199 -1.19 8.78 -2.87
CA THR A 199 -2.52 8.26 -3.29
C THR A 199 -2.80 8.50 -4.77
N PRO A 200 -2.03 7.92 -5.70
CA PRO A 200 -2.35 8.04 -7.13
C PRO A 200 -3.75 7.50 -7.45
N PRO A 201 -4.49 8.11 -8.39
CA PRO A 201 -5.73 7.55 -8.92
C PRO A 201 -5.52 6.10 -9.41
N VAL A 202 -6.55 5.28 -9.27
CA VAL A 202 -6.51 3.85 -9.66
C VAL A 202 -7.39 3.63 -10.88
N LEU A 203 -6.90 2.86 -11.85
CA LEU A 203 -7.68 2.42 -13.00
C LEU A 203 -8.84 1.52 -12.55
N LEU A 204 -10.00 1.65 -13.20
CA LEU A 204 -11.12 0.73 -12.98
C LEU A 204 -10.73 -0.69 -13.44
N PRO A 205 -11.10 -1.76 -12.70
CA PRO A 205 -10.82 -3.12 -13.13
C PRO A 205 -11.38 -3.40 -14.52
N GLY A 206 -10.54 -3.97 -15.40
CA GLY A 206 -10.89 -4.21 -16.80
C GLY A 206 -10.68 -3.02 -17.73
N PHE A 207 -10.01 -1.94 -17.30
CA PHE A 207 -9.67 -0.82 -18.19
C PHE A 207 -8.95 -1.32 -19.47
N PRO A 208 -9.42 -0.95 -20.67
CA PRO A 208 -8.77 -1.32 -21.93
C PRO A 208 -7.45 -0.57 -22.09
N HIS A 209 -6.48 -1.18 -22.74
CA HIS A 209 -5.09 -0.68 -22.84
C HIS A 209 -4.37 -0.61 -21.47
N PRO A 210 -4.02 -1.76 -20.86
CA PRO A 210 -3.00 -1.78 -19.80
C PRO A 210 -1.69 -1.19 -20.32
N VAL A 211 -0.88 -0.60 -19.43
CA VAL A 211 0.47 -0.11 -19.77
C VAL A 211 1.35 -1.32 -20.15
N PRO A 212 1.92 -1.37 -21.38
CA PRO A 212 2.86 -2.39 -21.79
C PRO A 212 4.02 -2.56 -20.81
N LEU A 213 4.12 -3.77 -20.25
CA LEU A 213 5.16 -4.19 -19.33
C LEU A 213 6.18 -5.10 -20.04
N SER A 214 7.45 -4.83 -19.83
CA SER A 214 8.59 -5.66 -20.22
C SER A 214 9.48 -5.89 -19.00
N ILE A 215 9.83 -7.14 -18.72
CA ILE A 215 10.78 -7.50 -17.65
C ILE A 215 11.75 -8.55 -18.19
N GLU A 216 13.04 -8.26 -18.04
CA GLU A 216 14.16 -9.08 -18.52
C GLU A 216 15.20 -9.22 -17.41
N VAL A 217 15.63 -10.44 -17.11
CA VAL A 217 16.55 -10.74 -16.00
C VAL A 217 17.71 -11.63 -16.45
N GLY A 218 18.93 -11.09 -16.46
CA GLY A 218 20.17 -11.87 -16.49
C GLY A 218 20.52 -12.41 -15.11
N ILE A 219 21.06 -13.64 -15.04
CA ILE A 219 21.51 -14.27 -13.80
C ILE A 219 22.93 -14.80 -13.97
N ASP A 220 23.88 -14.18 -13.28
CA ASP A 220 25.18 -14.75 -12.96
C ASP A 220 25.14 -15.29 -11.51
N PRO A 221 25.27 -16.61 -11.29
CA PRO A 221 25.37 -17.18 -9.95
C PRO A 221 26.61 -16.73 -9.16
N ALA A 222 27.60 -16.10 -9.79
CA ALA A 222 28.82 -15.56 -9.17
C ALA A 222 29.62 -16.60 -8.35
N GLY A 223 29.58 -17.87 -8.78
CA GLY A 223 30.22 -19.00 -8.10
C GLY A 223 29.30 -19.84 -7.21
N LEU A 224 28.07 -19.38 -6.93
CA LEU A 224 27.05 -20.17 -6.21
C LEU A 224 26.43 -21.24 -7.12
N THR A 225 26.01 -22.37 -6.55
CA THR A 225 25.39 -23.50 -7.25
C THR A 225 23.89 -23.27 -7.45
N LEU A 226 23.51 -22.52 -8.48
CA LEU A 226 22.09 -22.31 -8.82
C LEU A 226 21.42 -23.63 -9.24
N SER A 227 20.39 -24.04 -8.49
CA SER A 227 19.72 -25.35 -8.61
C SER A 227 18.29 -25.29 -9.14
N GLU A 228 17.55 -24.21 -8.83
CA GLU A 228 16.14 -24.01 -9.18
C GLU A 228 15.87 -22.50 -9.35
N VAL A 229 14.99 -22.15 -10.29
CA VAL A 229 14.47 -20.77 -10.44
C VAL A 229 12.95 -20.81 -10.54
N ARG A 230 12.26 -19.98 -9.75
CA ARG A 230 10.80 -19.81 -9.77
C ARG A 230 10.44 -18.34 -9.95
N SER A 231 9.37 -18.04 -10.68
CA SER A 231 8.83 -16.67 -10.84
C SER A 231 7.38 -16.57 -10.38
N SER A 232 6.93 -15.36 -9.99
CA SER A 232 5.52 -15.05 -9.70
C SER A 232 4.69 -14.67 -10.93
N LEU A 233 5.33 -14.37 -12.06
CA LEU A 233 4.69 -14.10 -13.35
C LEU A 233 5.05 -15.20 -14.36
N HIS A 234 4.33 -15.27 -15.47
CA HIS A 234 4.71 -16.16 -16.57
C HIS A 234 6.03 -15.68 -17.17
N ALA A 235 7.06 -16.54 -17.17
CA ALA A 235 8.36 -16.20 -17.72
C ALA A 235 9.02 -17.41 -18.42
N VAL A 236 9.75 -17.11 -19.51
CA VAL A 236 10.55 -18.04 -20.31
C VAL A 236 12.04 -17.73 -20.17
N SER A 237 12.90 -18.73 -20.39
CA SER A 237 14.30 -18.46 -20.72
C SER A 237 14.41 -18.17 -22.22
N GLY A 238 15.12 -17.10 -22.57
CA GLY A 238 15.69 -16.94 -23.90
C GLY A 238 16.82 -17.95 -24.16
N ASP A 239 17.26 -18.05 -25.42
CA ASP A 239 18.35 -18.93 -25.86
C ASP A 239 19.71 -18.59 -25.23
N ASP A 240 19.86 -17.37 -24.70
CA ASP A 240 21.03 -16.87 -24.00
C ASP A 240 21.02 -17.13 -22.48
N GLY A 241 19.94 -17.71 -21.95
CA GLY A 241 19.75 -17.98 -20.52
C GLY A 241 19.16 -16.82 -19.71
N ARG A 242 18.78 -15.70 -20.34
CA ARG A 242 18.06 -14.60 -19.67
C ARG A 242 16.59 -14.97 -19.48
N ILE A 243 15.99 -14.57 -18.37
CA ILE A 243 14.57 -14.80 -18.08
C ILE A 243 13.76 -13.59 -18.55
N GLN A 244 12.77 -13.81 -19.39
CA GLN A 244 11.88 -12.78 -19.94
C GLN A 244 10.44 -13.08 -19.55
N VAL A 245 9.72 -12.08 -19.02
CA VAL A 245 8.29 -12.17 -18.69
C VAL A 245 7.46 -12.12 -19.98
N HIS A 246 6.38 -12.91 -20.04
CA HIS A 246 5.53 -13.00 -21.23
C HIS A 246 4.85 -11.65 -21.57
N PRO A 247 4.77 -11.28 -22.86
CA PRO A 247 4.01 -10.11 -23.30
C PRO A 247 2.53 -10.22 -22.88
N GLY A 248 1.99 -9.13 -22.32
CA GLY A 248 0.59 -9.03 -21.89
C GLY A 248 0.34 -9.13 -20.39
N GLU A 249 1.35 -9.47 -19.58
CA GLU A 249 1.27 -9.34 -18.12
C GLU A 249 1.04 -7.87 -17.70
N ARG A 250 0.19 -7.65 -16.70
CA ARG A 250 -0.14 -6.30 -16.19
C ARG A 250 0.80 -5.89 -15.05
N ALA A 251 1.12 -4.59 -14.99
CA ALA A 251 1.83 -3.95 -13.89
C ALA A 251 0.95 -3.79 -12.63
N ASN A 252 0.32 -4.88 -12.16
CA ASN A 252 -0.69 -4.87 -11.10
C ASN A 252 -0.33 -5.71 -9.85
N ARG A 253 0.90 -6.20 -9.76
CA ARG A 253 1.44 -6.98 -8.64
C ARG A 253 2.96 -6.97 -8.65
N ASP A 254 3.59 -7.44 -7.59
CA ASP A 254 5.05 -7.52 -7.54
C ASP A 254 5.59 -8.69 -8.38
N PHE A 255 6.60 -8.39 -9.21
CA PHE A 255 7.41 -9.42 -9.84
C PHE A 255 8.40 -9.98 -8.81
N VAL A 256 8.38 -11.30 -8.62
CA VAL A 256 9.21 -12.01 -7.65
C VAL A 256 9.93 -13.13 -8.38
N LEU A 257 11.26 -13.18 -8.24
CA LEU A 257 12.11 -14.22 -8.78
C LEU A 257 12.91 -14.85 -7.63
N ARG A 258 12.74 -16.16 -7.46
CA ARG A 258 13.32 -16.96 -6.38
C ARG A 258 14.40 -17.85 -6.96
N LEU A 259 15.63 -17.73 -6.45
CA LEU A 259 16.84 -18.40 -6.92
C LEU A 259 17.34 -19.34 -5.81
N ARG A 260 17.28 -20.65 -6.04
CA ARG A 260 17.71 -21.65 -5.05
C ARG A 260 19.18 -22.00 -5.23
N TYR A 261 20.03 -21.60 -4.29
CA TYR A 261 21.46 -21.94 -4.28
C TYR A 261 21.73 -23.21 -3.45
N GLY A 262 22.95 -23.75 -3.52
CA GLY A 262 23.39 -24.82 -2.65
C GLY A 262 23.49 -24.31 -1.21
N ALA A 263 22.95 -25.08 -0.25
CA ALA A 263 22.88 -24.68 1.15
C ALA A 263 24.28 -24.46 1.79
N ASP A 264 25.29 -25.15 1.28
CA ASP A 264 26.69 -25.08 1.73
C ASP A 264 27.55 -24.08 0.92
N ASP A 265 27.01 -23.43 -0.13
CA ASP A 265 27.78 -22.50 -0.99
C ASP A 265 28.09 -21.15 -0.28
N LEU A 266 27.30 -20.79 0.73
CA LEU A 266 27.38 -19.50 1.42
C LEU A 266 28.07 -19.65 2.78
N THR A 267 29.31 -19.17 2.86
CA THR A 267 30.09 -19.14 4.10
C THR A 267 30.08 -17.76 4.76
N ASP A 268 30.56 -17.70 6.01
CA ASP A 268 30.95 -16.43 6.62
C ASP A 268 31.96 -15.70 5.72
N SER A 269 31.76 -14.40 5.50
CA SER A 269 32.60 -13.58 4.62
C SER A 269 32.66 -12.13 5.10
N LEU A 270 33.81 -11.48 4.92
CA LEU A 270 34.00 -10.07 5.19
C LEU A 270 34.63 -9.41 3.96
N VAL A 271 33.82 -8.67 3.21
CA VAL A 271 34.27 -7.91 2.05
C VAL A 271 34.70 -6.51 2.52
N LEU A 272 35.88 -6.08 2.08
CA LEU A 272 36.41 -4.73 2.26
C LEU A 272 36.51 -4.04 0.89
N VAL A 273 35.80 -2.92 0.72
CA VAL A 273 35.77 -2.11 -0.51
C VAL A 273 36.28 -0.70 -0.19
N PRO A 274 37.57 -0.39 -0.45
CA PRO A 274 38.10 0.95 -0.25
C PRO A 274 37.41 2.00 -1.13
N ASP A 275 37.41 3.26 -0.69
CA ASP A 275 37.03 4.38 -1.57
C ASP A 275 38.09 4.59 -2.66
N SER A 276 37.69 5.25 -3.76
CA SER A 276 38.61 5.68 -4.81
C SER A 276 39.59 6.78 -4.36
N GLU A 277 39.26 7.50 -3.29
CA GLU A 277 40.07 8.57 -2.70
C GLU A 277 40.03 8.51 -1.16
N GLY A 278 41.16 8.82 -0.50
CA GLY A 278 41.27 8.87 0.96
C GLY A 278 41.79 7.57 1.61
N ASP A 279 41.57 7.44 2.92
CA ASP A 279 41.92 6.26 3.73
C ASP A 279 40.69 5.50 4.28
N GLU A 280 39.50 5.88 3.82
CA GLU A 280 38.23 5.23 4.18
C GLU A 280 37.85 4.08 3.21
N GLY A 281 36.93 3.24 3.66
CA GLY A 281 36.24 2.26 2.81
C GLY A 281 34.95 1.78 3.43
N THR A 282 34.19 0.98 2.67
CA THR A 282 32.99 0.27 3.12
C THR A 282 33.33 -1.19 3.41
N TYR A 283 32.83 -1.74 4.51
CA TYR A 283 32.85 -3.19 4.75
C TYR A 283 31.45 -3.80 4.68
N GLN A 284 31.39 -5.09 4.35
CA GLN A 284 30.20 -5.93 4.47
C GLN A 284 30.59 -7.26 5.10
N LEU A 285 30.12 -7.50 6.31
CA LEU A 285 30.21 -8.76 7.04
C LEU A 285 28.93 -9.56 6.79
N THR A 286 29.07 -10.75 6.20
CA THR A 286 28.01 -11.76 6.15
C THR A 286 28.38 -12.88 7.11
N VAL A 287 27.46 -13.25 8.00
CA VAL A 287 27.59 -14.40 8.89
C VAL A 287 26.41 -15.34 8.66
N LEU A 288 26.66 -16.61 8.34
CA LEU A 288 25.61 -17.64 8.21
C LEU A 288 25.58 -18.50 9.48
N PRO A 289 24.58 -18.32 10.37
CA PRO A 289 24.51 -19.11 11.59
C PRO A 289 24.22 -20.59 11.31
N PRO A 290 24.96 -21.51 11.95
CA PRO A 290 24.72 -22.95 11.80
C PRO A 290 23.34 -23.36 12.31
N ALA A 291 22.87 -24.52 11.85
CA ALA A 291 21.66 -25.15 12.36
C ALA A 291 21.76 -25.35 13.89
N SER A 292 20.80 -24.79 14.63
CA SER A 292 20.72 -24.90 16.09
C SER A 292 19.56 -25.80 16.50
N SER A 293 19.82 -26.70 17.46
CA SER A 293 18.81 -27.53 18.11
C SER A 293 18.45 -27.04 19.52
N ALA A 294 18.81 -25.79 19.87
CA ALA A 294 18.53 -25.22 21.18
C ALA A 294 17.00 -25.14 21.42
N PRO A 295 16.51 -25.53 22.62
CA PRO A 295 15.07 -25.49 22.90
C PRO A 295 14.54 -24.05 22.93
N PRO A 296 13.30 -23.81 22.48
CA PRO A 296 12.71 -22.49 22.53
C PRO A 296 12.55 -22.01 23.97
N ARG A 297 12.98 -20.78 24.26
CA ARG A 297 12.64 -20.10 25.53
C ARG A 297 11.13 -19.80 25.55
N PRO A 298 10.46 -19.94 26.70
CA PRO A 298 9.04 -19.58 26.82
C PRO A 298 8.81 -18.10 26.50
N ARG A 299 7.66 -17.78 25.93
CA ARG A 299 7.35 -16.47 25.35
C ARG A 299 6.11 -15.83 25.95
N ASP A 300 6.07 -14.50 25.90
CA ASP A 300 4.84 -13.73 25.92
C ASP A 300 4.59 -13.24 24.49
N LEU A 301 3.52 -13.72 23.84
CA LEU A 301 3.22 -13.43 22.43
C LEU A 301 1.89 -12.69 22.27
N VAL A 302 1.90 -11.52 21.63
CA VAL A 302 0.66 -10.86 21.18
C VAL A 302 0.53 -10.99 19.66
N LEU A 303 -0.51 -11.70 19.24
CA LEU A 303 -0.88 -11.85 17.83
C LEU A 303 -1.87 -10.73 17.46
N VAL A 304 -1.48 -9.88 16.52
CA VAL A 304 -2.26 -8.75 16.03
C VAL A 304 -2.66 -9.04 14.59
N LEU A 305 -3.93 -9.35 14.35
CA LEU A 305 -4.48 -9.63 13.02
C LEU A 305 -5.30 -8.44 12.52
N ASP A 306 -4.87 -7.89 11.39
CA ASP A 306 -5.60 -6.93 10.59
C ASP A 306 -6.84 -7.56 9.97
N ARG A 307 -7.97 -6.87 10.06
CA ARG A 307 -9.24 -7.25 9.43
C ARG A 307 -9.90 -6.11 8.67
N SER A 308 -9.11 -5.14 8.23
CA SER A 308 -9.50 -4.03 7.33
C SER A 308 -10.13 -4.50 6.02
N GLY A 309 -10.77 -3.59 5.28
CA GLY A 309 -11.42 -3.90 4.00
C GLY A 309 -10.49 -4.42 2.90
N SER A 310 -9.21 -3.99 2.87
CA SER A 310 -8.24 -4.43 1.86
C SER A 310 -7.81 -5.89 2.03
N MET A 311 -7.97 -6.45 3.23
CA MET A 311 -7.70 -7.86 3.56
C MET A 311 -8.79 -8.83 3.06
N ALA A 312 -9.75 -8.39 2.23
CA ALA A 312 -10.84 -9.22 1.72
C ALA A 312 -10.40 -10.42 0.84
N GLY A 313 -11.34 -11.32 0.55
CA GLY A 313 -11.12 -12.48 -0.32
C GLY A 313 -10.08 -13.46 0.22
N TRP A 314 -9.17 -13.90 -0.65
CA TRP A 314 -8.14 -14.90 -0.33
C TRP A 314 -7.16 -14.45 0.76
N LYS A 315 -6.90 -13.14 0.89
CA LYS A 315 -5.99 -12.59 1.91
C LYS A 315 -6.47 -12.94 3.32
N MET A 316 -7.76 -12.76 3.63
CA MET A 316 -8.32 -13.13 4.93
C MET A 316 -8.27 -14.65 5.17
N VAL A 317 -8.45 -15.48 4.13
CA VAL A 317 -8.29 -16.94 4.25
C VAL A 317 -6.84 -17.29 4.66
N ALA A 318 -5.86 -16.71 3.96
CA ALA A 318 -4.44 -16.92 4.25
C ALA A 318 -4.04 -16.36 5.62
N ALA A 319 -4.51 -15.16 5.97
CA ALA A 319 -4.23 -14.50 7.25
C ALA A 319 -4.85 -15.25 8.45
N ARG A 320 -6.06 -15.78 8.32
CA ARG A 320 -6.67 -16.67 9.34
C ARG A 320 -5.88 -17.97 9.50
N ARG A 321 -5.49 -18.62 8.39
CA ARG A 321 -4.64 -19.83 8.40
C ARG A 321 -3.28 -19.57 9.05
N ALA A 322 -2.65 -18.42 8.76
CA ALA A 322 -1.39 -17.98 9.37
C ALA A 322 -1.55 -17.77 10.88
N ALA A 323 -2.52 -16.96 11.28
CA ALA A 323 -2.82 -16.62 12.67
C ALA A 323 -3.14 -17.87 13.52
N ALA A 324 -3.94 -18.80 12.99
CA ALA A 324 -4.24 -20.06 13.67
C ALA A 324 -2.98 -20.91 13.89
N ARG A 325 -2.16 -21.11 12.84
CA ARG A 325 -0.90 -21.86 12.96
C ARG A 325 0.07 -21.24 13.97
N ILE A 326 0.15 -19.91 14.06
CA ILE A 326 0.96 -19.23 15.09
C ILE A 326 0.50 -19.62 16.49
N VAL A 327 -0.82 -19.62 16.75
CA VAL A 327 -1.39 -20.06 18.03
C VAL A 327 -1.12 -21.55 18.29
N ASP A 328 -1.19 -22.40 17.26
CA ASP A 328 -0.94 -23.84 17.39
C ASP A 328 0.53 -24.17 17.74
N THR A 329 1.50 -23.32 17.36
CA THR A 329 2.92 -23.50 17.76
C THR A 329 3.20 -23.21 19.24
N LEU A 330 2.27 -22.59 19.97
CA LEU A 330 2.46 -22.22 21.38
C LEU A 330 2.39 -23.46 22.30
N THR A 331 3.27 -23.48 23.31
CA THR A 331 3.39 -24.54 24.31
C THR A 331 2.79 -24.12 25.65
N MET A 332 2.59 -25.06 26.59
CA MET A 332 2.09 -24.74 27.93
C MET A 332 3.06 -23.91 28.82
N GLY A 333 4.26 -23.55 28.36
CA GLY A 333 5.10 -22.55 29.02
C GLY A 333 4.87 -21.11 28.52
N ASP A 334 4.27 -20.98 27.33
CA ASP A 334 4.04 -19.70 26.66
C ASP A 334 2.73 -19.05 27.14
N ARG A 335 2.72 -17.73 27.18
CA ARG A 335 1.51 -16.92 27.38
C ARG A 335 1.23 -16.12 26.13
N PHE A 336 -0.04 -15.89 25.83
CA PHE A 336 -0.43 -15.17 24.64
C PHE A 336 -1.70 -14.35 24.77
N ALA A 337 -1.87 -13.40 23.85
CA ALA A 337 -3.11 -12.68 23.61
C ALA A 337 -3.35 -12.58 22.10
N VAL A 338 -4.61 -12.47 21.70
CA VAL A 338 -5.00 -12.24 20.30
C VAL A 338 -5.83 -10.97 20.21
N VAL A 339 -5.44 -10.11 19.29
CA VAL A 339 -6.03 -8.80 19.01
C VAL A 339 -6.39 -8.78 17.53
N THR A 340 -7.62 -8.38 17.20
CA THR A 340 -8.11 -8.28 15.82
C THR A 340 -8.64 -6.88 15.57
N PHE A 341 -8.15 -6.17 14.54
CA PHE A 341 -8.38 -4.73 14.41
C PHE A 341 -8.84 -4.25 13.02
N ASP A 342 -9.68 -3.21 13.03
CA ASP A 342 -10.19 -2.48 11.86
C ASP A 342 -10.26 -0.96 12.19
N ASP A 343 -11.46 -0.36 12.26
CA ASP A 343 -11.70 0.89 12.99
C ASP A 343 -11.79 0.68 14.52
N ARG A 344 -11.72 -0.57 14.99
CA ARG A 344 -11.93 -1.00 16.39
C ARG A 344 -10.94 -2.11 16.79
N ILE A 345 -11.00 -2.52 18.05
CA ILE A 345 -10.17 -3.59 18.64
C ILE A 345 -11.06 -4.68 19.24
N ASP A 346 -11.26 -5.76 18.49
CA ASP A 346 -11.95 -6.99 18.89
C ASP A 346 -10.96 -8.00 19.52
N ARG A 347 -11.42 -8.86 20.45
CA ARG A 347 -10.63 -9.91 21.13
C ARG A 347 -11.46 -11.20 21.32
N PRO A 348 -10.84 -12.39 21.45
CA PRO A 348 -11.57 -13.66 21.62
C PRO A 348 -12.49 -13.71 22.83
N ALA A 349 -13.76 -14.04 22.59
CA ALA A 349 -14.76 -14.18 23.64
C ALA A 349 -14.42 -15.34 24.60
N GLY A 350 -14.31 -15.03 25.90
CA GLY A 350 -14.02 -16.01 26.95
C GLY A 350 -12.53 -16.20 27.27
N LEU A 351 -11.63 -15.42 26.65
CA LEU A 351 -10.31 -15.14 27.20
C LEU A 351 -10.36 -13.84 28.04
N SER A 352 -9.35 -13.59 28.87
CA SER A 352 -9.18 -12.29 29.53
C SER A 352 -8.61 -11.26 28.55
N GLY A 353 -8.80 -9.97 28.85
CA GLY A 353 -8.19 -8.86 28.11
C GLY A 353 -6.69 -8.68 28.36
N GLY A 354 -5.97 -9.76 28.64
CA GLY A 354 -4.53 -9.78 28.92
C GLY A 354 -3.95 -11.16 28.64
N LEU A 355 -2.63 -11.30 28.73
CA LEU A 355 -1.91 -12.53 28.42
C LEU A 355 -2.45 -13.73 29.22
N VAL A 356 -2.75 -14.84 28.54
CA VAL A 356 -3.20 -16.12 29.12
C VAL A 356 -2.21 -17.24 28.81
N GLU A 357 -2.02 -18.19 29.74
CA GLU A 357 -1.25 -19.42 29.48
C GLU A 357 -1.82 -20.17 28.26
N ALA A 358 -0.96 -20.64 27.34
CA ALA A 358 -1.35 -21.28 26.08
C ALA A 358 -1.82 -22.74 26.24
N SER A 359 -2.70 -22.99 27.20
CA SER A 359 -3.44 -24.25 27.34
C SER A 359 -4.30 -24.55 26.10
N ASP A 360 -4.54 -25.83 25.81
CA ASP A 360 -5.37 -26.28 24.67
C ASP A 360 -6.75 -25.59 24.62
N ARG A 361 -7.36 -25.36 25.79
CA ARG A 361 -8.63 -24.63 25.90
C ARG A 361 -8.52 -23.17 25.44
N HIS A 362 -7.42 -22.49 25.77
CA HIS A 362 -7.21 -21.10 25.34
C HIS A 362 -6.81 -21.03 23.87
N ARG A 363 -5.91 -21.90 23.41
CA ARG A 363 -5.53 -22.03 21.99
C ARG A 363 -6.76 -22.29 21.12
N TYR A 364 -7.61 -23.26 21.49
CA TYR A 364 -8.88 -23.52 20.81
C TYR A 364 -9.80 -22.29 20.73
N ARG A 365 -9.98 -21.52 21.83
CA ARG A 365 -10.83 -20.32 21.82
C ARG A 365 -10.26 -19.19 20.97
N ALA A 366 -8.95 -19.06 20.90
CA ALA A 366 -8.29 -18.13 19.99
C ALA A 366 -8.48 -18.54 18.52
N VAL A 367 -8.27 -19.82 18.17
CA VAL A 367 -8.51 -20.34 16.81
C VAL A 367 -9.99 -20.24 16.42
N GLU A 368 -10.93 -20.49 17.34
CA GLU A 368 -12.37 -20.31 17.13
C GLU A 368 -12.76 -18.85 16.85
N HIS A 369 -12.09 -17.88 17.48
CA HIS A 369 -12.26 -16.45 17.18
C HIS A 369 -11.68 -16.11 15.80
N LEU A 370 -10.42 -16.49 15.55
CA LEU A 370 -9.72 -16.25 14.29
C LEU A 370 -10.49 -16.81 13.08
N ALA A 371 -11.07 -18.00 13.19
CA ALA A 371 -11.90 -18.62 12.16
C ALA A 371 -13.18 -17.84 11.80
N ARG A 372 -13.58 -16.84 12.61
CA ARG A 372 -14.76 -15.97 12.41
C ARG A 372 -14.41 -14.51 12.12
N VAL A 373 -13.13 -14.20 11.85
CA VAL A 373 -12.69 -12.85 11.47
C VAL A 373 -12.92 -12.63 9.98
N ASP A 374 -13.73 -11.64 9.61
CA ASP A 374 -13.97 -11.25 8.22
C ASP A 374 -13.59 -9.77 7.98
N ALA A 375 -13.17 -9.45 6.76
CA ALA A 375 -12.71 -8.13 6.36
C ALA A 375 -13.81 -7.05 6.41
N ARG A 376 -13.52 -5.89 7.04
CA ARG A 376 -14.39 -4.69 7.13
C ARG A 376 -13.59 -3.48 7.60
N GLY A 377 -14.10 -2.27 7.40
CA GLY A 377 -13.58 -1.07 8.07
C GLY A 377 -12.21 -0.59 7.59
N GLY A 378 -11.60 0.32 8.36
CA GLY A 378 -10.28 0.91 8.11
C GLY A 378 -9.13 0.13 8.75
N THR A 379 -7.96 0.76 8.85
CA THR A 379 -6.71 0.12 9.32
C THR A 379 -6.06 0.95 10.44
N GLU A 380 -6.75 1.12 11.58
CA GLU A 380 -6.30 1.97 12.70
C GLU A 380 -5.21 1.29 13.55
N MET A 381 -4.02 1.15 12.97
CA MET A 381 -2.93 0.29 13.48
C MET A 381 -2.23 0.81 14.76
N VAL A 382 -2.28 2.12 15.05
CA VAL A 382 -1.57 2.74 16.19
C VAL A 382 -2.07 2.18 17.54
N ALA A 383 -3.39 2.11 17.72
CA ALA A 383 -4.02 1.69 18.97
C ALA A 383 -3.78 0.21 19.34
N PRO A 384 -3.99 -0.78 18.44
CA PRO A 384 -3.75 -2.20 18.75
C PRO A 384 -2.26 -2.53 18.96
N LEU A 385 -1.33 -1.87 18.26
CA LEU A 385 0.10 -2.03 18.53
C LEU A 385 0.48 -1.48 19.92
N ARG A 386 -0.01 -0.28 20.26
CA ARG A 386 0.15 0.30 21.61
C ARG A 386 -0.41 -0.60 22.71
N GLU A 387 -1.57 -1.23 22.50
CA GLU A 387 -2.12 -2.22 23.43
C GLU A 387 -1.23 -3.47 23.52
N ALA A 388 -0.78 -4.03 22.40
CA ALA A 388 0.10 -5.19 22.37
C ALA A 388 1.40 -4.95 23.18
N PHE A 389 2.01 -3.76 23.03
CA PHE A 389 3.20 -3.39 23.79
C PHE A 389 2.90 -3.19 25.29
N ALA A 390 1.75 -2.61 25.65
CA ALA A 390 1.34 -2.47 27.04
C ALA A 390 1.14 -3.83 27.74
N LEU A 391 0.54 -4.80 27.04
CA LEU A 391 0.36 -6.17 27.53
C LEU A 391 1.70 -6.87 27.81
N LEU A 392 2.68 -6.73 26.90
CA LEU A 392 4.03 -7.28 27.08
C LEU A 392 4.83 -6.53 28.16
N GLY A 393 4.66 -5.21 28.28
CA GLY A 393 5.33 -4.39 29.28
C GLY A 393 4.96 -4.76 30.72
N ALA A 394 3.69 -5.09 30.96
CA ALA A 394 3.20 -5.51 32.28
C ALA A 394 3.80 -6.83 32.79
N SER A 395 4.26 -7.70 31.90
CA SER A 395 4.74 -9.05 32.24
C SER A 395 6.16 -9.16 32.79
N ARG A 396 6.96 -8.08 32.75
CA ARG A 396 8.41 -8.12 33.08
C ARG A 396 8.75 -8.45 34.56
N ASN A 397 7.76 -8.68 35.41
CA ASN A 397 7.95 -9.03 36.83
C ASN A 397 8.11 -10.54 37.07
N GLY A 398 9.29 -11.09 36.77
CA GLY A 398 9.81 -12.27 37.49
C GLY A 398 10.35 -13.45 36.69
N GLU A 399 9.94 -13.64 35.44
CA GLU A 399 10.33 -14.82 34.64
C GLU A 399 10.95 -14.43 33.29
N ALA A 400 11.94 -15.20 32.82
CA ALA A 400 12.82 -14.85 31.71
C ALA A 400 12.21 -15.12 30.31
N ARG A 401 10.95 -14.71 30.09
CA ARG A 401 10.24 -14.89 28.82
C ARG A 401 10.68 -13.91 27.73
N ASP A 402 10.67 -14.36 26.48
CA ASP A 402 10.85 -13.51 25.30
C ASP A 402 9.54 -12.76 24.99
N ALA A 403 9.57 -11.44 24.84
CA ALA A 403 8.40 -10.62 24.54
C ALA A 403 8.26 -10.38 23.03
N VAL A 404 7.20 -10.91 22.41
CA VAL A 404 7.03 -11.00 20.95
C VAL A 404 5.68 -10.43 20.52
N VAL A 405 5.68 -9.62 19.46
CA VAL A 405 4.46 -9.26 18.71
C VAL A 405 4.54 -9.87 17.33
N VAL A 406 3.44 -10.44 16.85
CA VAL A 406 3.29 -10.90 15.46
C VAL A 406 2.13 -10.17 14.82
N LEU A 407 2.42 -9.31 13.84
CA LEU A 407 1.45 -8.54 13.08
C LEU A 407 1.15 -9.25 11.75
N VAL A 408 -0.13 -9.45 11.42
CA VAL A 408 -0.58 -10.04 10.14
C VAL A 408 -1.47 -9.01 9.44
N THR A 409 -1.07 -8.55 8.25
CA THR A 409 -1.65 -7.37 7.55
C THR A 409 -1.18 -7.34 6.08
N ASP A 410 -1.75 -6.50 5.22
CA ASP A 410 -1.16 -6.12 3.92
C ASP A 410 -0.29 -4.84 4.02
N GLY A 411 -0.31 -4.15 5.16
CA GLY A 411 0.55 -3.02 5.49
C GLY A 411 0.13 -1.68 4.86
N GLN A 412 -1.06 -1.61 4.26
CA GLN A 412 -1.46 -0.49 3.40
C GLN A 412 -1.88 0.75 4.20
N VAL A 413 -0.92 1.44 4.83
CA VAL A 413 -1.14 2.67 5.63
C VAL A 413 -0.31 3.85 5.11
N GLY A 414 -0.84 5.07 5.25
CA GLY A 414 -0.14 6.31 4.87
C GLY A 414 0.67 6.95 6.01
N ASN A 415 0.30 6.72 7.27
CA ASN A 415 0.82 7.38 8.47
C ASN A 415 2.06 6.66 9.08
N GLU A 416 2.94 6.11 8.24
CA GLU A 416 4.10 5.33 8.68
C GLU A 416 5.01 6.07 9.69
N ASP A 417 5.28 7.35 9.43
CA ASP A 417 6.16 8.16 10.29
C ASP A 417 5.46 8.54 11.61
N GLN A 418 4.13 8.70 11.63
CA GLN A 418 3.36 8.83 12.89
C GLN A 418 3.46 7.54 13.70
N LEU A 419 3.24 6.38 13.06
CA LEU A 419 3.35 5.06 13.68
C LEU A 419 4.72 4.85 14.31
N LEU A 420 5.81 5.22 13.62
CA LEU A 420 7.15 5.12 14.18
C LEU A 420 7.40 6.14 15.30
N HIS A 421 6.99 7.40 15.15
CA HIS A 421 7.12 8.41 16.21
C HIS A 421 6.42 7.96 17.50
N GLU A 422 5.14 7.58 17.40
CA GLU A 422 4.27 7.22 18.54
C GLU A 422 4.59 5.87 19.21
N LEU A 423 5.32 4.98 18.53
CA LEU A 423 5.62 3.61 19.01
C LEU A 423 7.12 3.33 19.23
N SER A 424 8.01 4.20 18.75
CA SER A 424 9.48 4.07 18.82
C SER A 424 10.00 3.56 20.17
N GLY A 425 9.59 4.17 21.28
CA GLY A 425 10.05 3.84 22.63
C GLY A 425 9.72 2.42 23.11
N ASP A 426 8.66 1.80 22.57
CA ASP A 426 8.24 0.44 22.89
C ASP A 426 8.76 -0.59 21.87
N LEU A 427 8.90 -0.23 20.59
CA LEU A 427 9.49 -1.08 19.55
C LEU A 427 10.91 -1.56 19.91
N HIS A 428 11.68 -0.74 20.63
CA HIS A 428 13.02 -1.10 21.14
C HIS A 428 13.00 -2.16 22.28
N ARG A 429 11.81 -2.53 22.80
CA ARG A 429 11.65 -3.35 24.02
C ARG A 429 11.02 -4.73 23.80
N VAL A 430 10.50 -4.99 22.61
CA VAL A 430 9.82 -6.22 22.19
C VAL A 430 10.37 -6.67 20.82
N ARG A 431 10.20 -7.94 20.44
CA ARG A 431 10.53 -8.44 19.10
C ARG A 431 9.29 -8.38 18.22
N VAL A 432 9.27 -7.55 17.17
CA VAL A 432 8.13 -7.45 16.24
C VAL A 432 8.39 -8.24 14.97
N HIS A 433 7.56 -9.26 14.72
CA HIS A 433 7.50 -9.94 13.42
C HIS A 433 6.29 -9.46 12.63
N ALA A 434 6.43 -9.38 11.31
CA ALA A 434 5.35 -9.04 10.39
C ALA A 434 5.11 -10.15 9.37
N VAL A 435 3.85 -10.37 9.01
CA VAL A 435 3.40 -11.29 7.97
C VAL A 435 2.57 -10.48 6.97
N GLY A 436 3.19 -10.12 5.85
CA GLY A 436 2.59 -9.31 4.79
C GLY A 436 1.79 -10.18 3.81
N VAL A 437 0.47 -10.05 3.76
CA VAL A 437 -0.43 -10.93 2.99
C VAL A 437 -1.09 -10.17 1.82
N ASP A 438 -0.39 -10.05 0.70
CA ASP A 438 -0.88 -9.42 -0.54
C ASP A 438 0.04 -9.79 -1.73
N GLN A 439 -0.45 -9.58 -2.96
CA GLN A 439 0.37 -9.57 -4.18
C GLN A 439 1.05 -8.20 -4.42
N ALA A 440 0.63 -7.15 -3.71
CA ALA A 440 1.18 -5.79 -3.75
C ALA A 440 1.41 -5.18 -2.34
N VAL A 441 1.95 -5.97 -1.40
CA VAL A 441 2.19 -5.59 0.01
C VAL A 441 3.00 -4.28 0.10
N ASN A 442 2.68 -3.38 1.04
CA ASN A 442 3.62 -2.36 1.51
C ASN A 442 4.78 -3.03 2.28
N ALA A 443 5.69 -3.66 1.54
CA ALA A 443 6.80 -4.40 2.09
C ALA A 443 7.80 -3.47 2.78
N GLY A 444 7.92 -2.21 2.34
CA GLY A 444 8.76 -1.19 2.96
C GLY A 444 8.38 -0.94 4.41
N PHE A 445 7.14 -0.54 4.67
CA PHE A 445 6.64 -0.31 6.03
C PHE A 445 6.78 -1.54 6.93
N LEU A 446 6.39 -2.73 6.45
CA LEU A 446 6.43 -3.94 7.28
C LEU A 446 7.86 -4.42 7.58
N ARG A 447 8.80 -4.26 6.64
CA ARG A 447 10.24 -4.51 6.88
C ARG A 447 10.82 -3.49 7.85
N ARG A 448 10.48 -2.20 7.71
CA ARG A 448 10.87 -1.08 8.56
C ARG A 448 10.43 -1.30 10.02
N LEU A 449 9.14 -1.57 10.23
CA LEU A 449 8.55 -1.87 11.54
C LEU A 449 9.21 -3.09 12.21
N ALA A 450 9.41 -4.18 11.46
CA ALA A 450 10.07 -5.37 11.97
C ALA A 450 11.56 -5.15 12.29
N SER A 451 12.26 -4.33 11.49
CA SER A 451 13.68 -3.98 11.69
C SER A 451 13.89 -3.15 12.96
N VAL A 452 13.10 -2.08 13.16
CA VAL A 452 13.13 -1.29 14.41
C VAL A 452 12.75 -2.17 15.61
N GLY A 453 11.77 -3.06 15.44
CA GLY A 453 11.41 -4.11 16.40
C GLY A 453 12.46 -5.21 16.60
N GLY A 454 13.50 -5.31 15.77
CA GLY A 454 14.52 -6.37 15.84
C GLY A 454 14.00 -7.79 15.55
N GLY A 455 12.84 -7.92 14.89
CA GLY A 455 12.30 -9.17 14.36
C GLY A 455 12.48 -9.27 12.84
N ARG A 456 11.52 -9.90 12.14
CA ARG A 456 11.58 -10.11 10.68
C ARG A 456 10.19 -9.98 10.03
N CYS A 457 10.18 -9.59 8.76
CA CYS A 457 8.98 -9.51 7.92
C CYS A 457 9.02 -10.62 6.87
N GLU A 458 7.97 -11.44 6.81
CA GLU A 458 7.77 -12.51 5.84
C GLU A 458 6.57 -12.18 4.95
N LEU A 459 6.62 -12.54 3.65
CA LEU A 459 5.62 -12.13 2.66
C LEU A 459 4.90 -13.34 2.05
N VAL A 460 3.57 -13.27 1.99
CA VAL A 460 2.66 -14.34 1.51
C VAL A 460 1.93 -13.84 0.27
N GLU A 461 2.44 -14.25 -0.90
CA GLU A 461 2.02 -13.76 -2.22
C GLU A 461 0.93 -14.63 -2.88
N SER A 462 0.68 -15.84 -2.36
CA SER A 462 -0.43 -16.72 -2.74
C SER A 462 -0.80 -17.67 -1.60
N GLU A 463 -1.93 -18.37 -1.71
CA GLU A 463 -2.35 -19.37 -0.73
C GLU A 463 -1.41 -20.60 -0.72
N ASP A 464 -0.85 -21.01 -1.86
CA ASP A 464 0.12 -22.12 -1.93
C ASP A 464 1.43 -21.79 -1.20
N ARG A 465 1.89 -20.54 -1.33
CA ARG A 465 3.12 -20.06 -0.64
C ARG A 465 2.95 -19.95 0.87
N LEU A 466 1.72 -19.96 1.39
CA LEU A 466 1.46 -19.84 2.83
C LEU A 466 2.10 -20.97 3.63
N ASP A 467 2.12 -22.19 3.11
CA ASP A 467 2.63 -23.33 3.89
C ASP A 467 4.15 -23.25 4.06
N GLU A 468 4.91 -22.96 2.99
CA GLU A 468 6.35 -22.66 3.08
C GLU A 468 6.64 -21.41 3.93
N ALA A 469 5.82 -20.36 3.82
CA ALA A 469 5.98 -19.14 4.62
C ALA A 469 5.74 -19.40 6.11
N MET A 470 4.74 -20.22 6.47
CA MET A 470 4.46 -20.56 7.88
C MET A 470 5.57 -21.43 8.50
N ASP A 471 6.19 -22.33 7.74
CA ASP A 471 7.36 -23.07 8.21
C ASP A 471 8.58 -22.15 8.44
N ALA A 472 8.79 -21.17 7.58
CA ALA A 472 9.81 -20.13 7.77
C ALA A 472 9.51 -19.26 9.02
N ILE A 473 8.26 -18.82 9.19
CA ILE A 473 7.79 -18.07 10.36
C ILE A 473 7.98 -18.90 11.64
N HIS A 474 7.65 -20.20 11.64
CA HIS A 474 7.82 -21.07 12.80
C HIS A 474 9.30 -21.19 13.22
N ARG A 475 10.23 -21.37 12.25
CA ARG A 475 11.68 -21.33 12.53
C ARG A 475 12.14 -19.98 13.11
N ARG A 476 11.57 -18.87 12.64
CA ARG A 476 12.03 -17.49 12.93
C ARG A 476 11.35 -16.82 14.14
N ILE A 477 10.18 -17.30 14.57
CA ILE A 477 9.63 -17.05 15.93
C ILE A 477 10.33 -17.95 16.97
N GLY A 478 11.13 -18.93 16.51
CA GLY A 478 12.03 -19.79 17.30
C GLY A 478 12.97 -19.04 18.27
N ALA A 479 13.72 -19.79 19.10
CA ALA A 479 14.80 -19.15 19.86
C ALA A 479 15.94 -18.77 18.90
N PRO A 480 16.53 -17.56 19.03
CA PRO A 480 17.75 -17.23 18.31
C PRO A 480 18.92 -18.08 18.82
N LEU A 481 19.88 -18.36 17.93
CA LEU A 481 21.17 -18.97 18.28
C LEU A 481 21.96 -18.06 19.24
N ALA A 482 21.96 -16.76 18.96
CA ALA A 482 22.55 -15.74 19.82
C ALA A 482 21.77 -14.42 19.75
N HIS A 483 21.66 -13.72 20.88
CA HIS A 483 21.03 -12.42 21.02
C HIS A 483 22.04 -11.38 21.54
N SER A 484 21.61 -10.11 21.64
CA SER A 484 22.42 -9.01 22.20
C SER A 484 23.77 -8.84 21.50
N LEU A 485 23.75 -8.87 20.17
CA LEU A 485 24.96 -8.90 19.36
C LEU A 485 25.80 -7.62 19.49
N SER A 486 27.11 -7.76 19.38
CA SER A 486 28.08 -6.66 19.38
C SER A 486 29.24 -6.95 18.41
N LEU A 487 29.69 -5.91 17.71
CA LEU A 487 30.78 -5.98 16.75
C LEU A 487 32.09 -5.50 17.40
N ARG A 488 33.20 -6.18 17.13
CA ARG A 488 34.56 -5.76 17.53
C ARG A 488 35.54 -5.91 16.39
N ALA A 489 36.26 -4.84 16.06
CA ALA A 489 37.25 -4.85 14.99
C ALA A 489 38.64 -5.26 15.50
N GLY A 490 39.40 -5.98 14.66
CA GLY A 490 40.79 -6.35 14.91
C GLY A 490 41.64 -6.10 13.67
N GLY A 491 42.51 -5.09 13.72
CA GLY A 491 43.30 -4.63 12.56
C GLY A 491 42.58 -3.65 11.63
N LEU A 492 41.34 -3.27 11.95
CA LEU A 492 40.48 -2.37 11.17
C LEU A 492 39.91 -1.29 12.11
N ALA A 493 39.83 -0.03 11.68
CA ALA A 493 39.21 1.03 12.49
C ALA A 493 37.80 1.35 11.97
N VAL A 494 36.78 0.67 12.51
CA VAL A 494 35.37 0.90 12.16
C VAL A 494 34.90 2.29 12.62
N ILE A 495 34.11 2.97 11.79
CA ILE A 495 33.46 4.25 12.11
C ILE A 495 32.10 3.92 12.72
N GLU A 496 32.00 3.94 14.06
CA GLU A 496 30.89 3.34 14.81
C GLU A 496 29.49 3.89 14.47
N ASP A 497 29.34 5.17 14.12
CA ASP A 497 28.04 5.77 13.80
C ASP A 497 27.52 5.44 12.38
N THR A 498 28.33 4.77 11.56
CA THR A 498 28.00 4.37 10.18
C THR A 498 27.52 2.92 10.04
N VAL A 499 27.51 2.15 11.13
CA VAL A 499 27.15 0.73 11.10
C VAL A 499 25.65 0.55 10.80
N SER A 500 25.34 -0.35 9.87
CA SER A 500 23.99 -0.67 9.42
C SER A 500 23.76 -2.19 9.40
N PRO A 501 22.64 -2.71 9.93
CA PRO A 501 21.55 -1.98 10.58
C PRO A 501 21.99 -1.39 11.93
N ALA A 502 21.46 -0.20 12.29
CA ALA A 502 21.85 0.53 13.50
C ALA A 502 21.48 -0.23 14.80
N ARG A 503 20.46 -1.09 14.75
CA ARG A 503 20.21 -2.14 15.74
C ARG A 503 20.55 -3.49 15.12
N LEU A 504 21.59 -4.16 15.62
CA LEU A 504 21.90 -5.53 15.22
C LEU A 504 20.73 -6.47 15.64
N PRO A 505 20.11 -7.22 14.70
CA PRO A 505 19.04 -8.14 15.01
C PRO A 505 19.58 -9.43 15.64
N ASP A 506 18.71 -10.19 16.30
CA ASP A 506 19.08 -11.50 16.85
C ASP A 506 19.43 -12.51 15.73
N LEU A 507 20.31 -13.46 16.04
CA LEU A 507 20.88 -14.40 15.08
C LEU A 507 20.03 -15.68 15.00
N PHE A 508 19.42 -15.96 13.83
CA PHE A 508 18.52 -17.10 13.63
C PHE A 508 19.09 -18.11 12.62
N PRO A 509 19.10 -19.42 12.92
CA PRO A 509 19.61 -20.46 12.01
C PRO A 509 19.05 -20.38 10.59
N GLY A 510 19.89 -20.65 9.59
CA GLY A 510 19.48 -20.68 8.18
C GLY A 510 19.22 -19.32 7.52
N VAL A 511 19.37 -18.21 8.26
CA VAL A 511 19.22 -16.85 7.71
C VAL A 511 20.47 -16.03 8.01
N PRO A 512 21.21 -15.55 7.00
CA PRO A 512 22.41 -14.78 7.23
C PRO A 512 22.11 -13.46 7.95
N LEU A 513 23.06 -13.07 8.79
CA LEU A 513 23.19 -11.70 9.28
C LEU A 513 24.15 -10.95 8.37
N VAL A 514 23.66 -9.86 7.77
CA VAL A 514 24.49 -8.93 7.00
C VAL A 514 24.63 -7.64 7.81
N VAL A 515 25.87 -7.27 8.13
CA VAL A 515 26.24 -6.00 8.78
C VAL A 515 27.19 -5.26 7.86
N SER A 516 26.89 -4.01 7.54
CA SER A 516 27.78 -3.14 6.75
C SER A 516 28.13 -1.88 7.52
N GLY A 517 29.16 -1.19 7.08
CA GLY A 517 29.62 0.04 7.73
C GLY A 517 30.84 0.61 7.05
N ARG A 518 31.35 1.72 7.60
CA ARG A 518 32.56 2.37 7.13
C ARG A 518 33.74 2.05 8.04
N TYR A 519 34.94 2.10 7.47
CA TYR A 519 36.20 1.95 8.20
C TYR A 519 37.25 2.95 7.73
N ARG A 520 38.33 3.07 8.50
CA ARG A 520 39.59 3.75 8.15
C ARG A 520 40.77 2.79 8.31
N SER A 521 41.79 3.01 7.49
CA SER A 521 43.13 2.38 7.58
C SER A 521 43.20 0.85 7.39
N SER A 522 44.41 0.39 7.05
CA SER A 522 44.85 -1.00 6.74
C SER A 522 43.99 -1.81 5.75
N ALA A 523 44.63 -2.22 4.63
CA ALA A 523 44.04 -3.06 3.58
C ALA A 523 43.83 -4.55 3.97
N SER A 524 43.86 -4.86 5.27
CA SER A 524 43.56 -6.17 5.84
C SER A 524 43.17 -6.02 7.31
N GLY A 525 42.25 -6.86 7.78
CA GLY A 525 41.73 -6.81 9.13
C GLY A 525 40.74 -7.95 9.38
N SER A 526 40.02 -7.88 10.51
CA SER A 526 39.00 -8.85 10.88
C SER A 526 37.89 -8.20 11.68
N LEU A 527 36.69 -8.75 11.59
CA LEU A 527 35.57 -8.41 12.45
C LEU A 527 35.19 -9.63 13.28
N THR A 528 35.09 -9.42 14.59
CA THR A 528 34.57 -10.41 15.54
C THR A 528 33.19 -9.98 15.98
N LEU A 529 32.19 -10.78 15.61
CA LEU A 529 30.82 -10.64 16.10
C LEU A 529 30.70 -11.48 17.38
N ARG A 530 30.10 -10.92 18.43
CA ARG A 530 29.85 -11.60 19.71
C ARG A 530 28.38 -11.47 20.11
N GLY A 531 27.84 -12.46 20.80
CA GLY A 531 26.49 -12.44 21.36
C GLY A 531 26.36 -13.42 22.53
N THR A 532 25.16 -13.50 23.10
CA THR A 532 24.83 -14.44 24.18
C THR A 532 23.86 -15.50 23.66
N THR A 533 24.13 -16.78 23.93
CA THR A 533 23.26 -17.90 23.54
C THR A 533 21.98 -17.92 24.39
N GLY A 534 20.96 -18.66 23.95
CA GLY A 534 19.72 -18.84 24.71
C GLY A 534 19.90 -19.39 26.14
N GLU A 535 20.99 -20.11 26.40
CA GLU A 535 21.36 -20.67 27.72
C GLU A 535 22.23 -19.70 28.57
N GLY A 536 22.58 -18.52 28.05
CA GLY A 536 23.40 -17.53 28.75
C GLY A 536 24.92 -17.67 28.56
N GLY A 537 25.38 -18.57 27.70
CA GLY A 537 26.80 -18.73 27.35
C GLY A 537 27.25 -17.74 26.26
N ASP A 538 28.56 -17.48 26.19
CA ASP A 538 29.15 -16.65 25.14
C ASP A 538 29.10 -17.35 23.77
N TRP A 539 28.72 -16.60 22.72
CA TRP A 539 28.87 -16.98 21.32
C TRP A 539 29.73 -15.95 20.58
N SER A 540 30.59 -16.40 19.67
CA SER A 540 31.36 -15.49 18.81
C SER A 540 31.87 -16.14 17.54
N VAL A 541 31.93 -15.35 16.46
CA VAL A 541 32.62 -15.68 15.21
C VAL A 541 33.60 -14.56 14.85
N THR A 542 34.77 -14.91 14.30
CA THR A 542 35.76 -13.95 13.79
C THR A 542 35.98 -14.22 12.31
N VAL A 543 35.71 -13.22 11.47
CA VAL A 543 35.85 -13.31 10.01
C VAL A 543 36.98 -12.40 9.56
N ALA A 544 37.90 -12.93 8.74
CA ALA A 544 39.01 -12.17 8.15
C ALA A 544 38.54 -11.44 6.89
N GLY A 545 39.00 -10.21 6.69
CA GLY A 545 38.58 -9.35 5.59
C GLY A 545 39.37 -9.56 4.31
N GLU A 546 38.66 -9.80 3.21
CA GLU A 546 39.18 -9.83 1.85
C GLU A 546 38.88 -8.51 1.13
N ARG A 547 39.86 -7.96 0.40
CA ARG A 547 39.66 -6.74 -0.40
C ARG A 547 39.09 -7.11 -1.76
N LEU A 548 37.93 -6.57 -2.12
CA LEU A 548 37.31 -6.74 -3.44
C LEU A 548 36.91 -5.38 -4.04
N GLU A 549 37.03 -5.25 -5.35
CA GLU A 549 36.59 -4.06 -6.10
C GLU A 549 35.08 -4.19 -6.42
N ALA A 550 34.24 -4.07 -5.38
CA ALA A 550 32.80 -4.33 -5.44
C ALA A 550 31.96 -3.08 -5.12
N PRO A 551 31.88 -2.07 -6.02
CA PRO A 551 31.27 -0.77 -5.73
C PRO A 551 29.79 -0.83 -5.31
N ALA A 552 29.07 -1.86 -5.74
CA ALA A 552 27.69 -2.11 -5.31
C ALA A 552 27.53 -2.27 -3.78
N VAL A 553 28.57 -2.73 -3.08
CA VAL A 553 28.59 -2.84 -1.60
C VAL A 553 28.53 -1.46 -0.95
N THR A 554 29.30 -0.49 -1.45
CA THR A 554 29.25 0.91 -0.98
C THR A 554 27.88 1.53 -1.24
N THR A 555 27.27 1.26 -2.41
CA THR A 555 25.90 1.70 -2.71
C THR A 555 24.85 1.07 -1.78
N GLN A 556 24.93 -0.23 -1.51
CA GLN A 556 24.02 -0.93 -0.60
C GLN A 556 24.15 -0.46 0.85
N TRP A 557 25.38 -0.30 1.33
CA TRP A 557 25.63 0.30 2.65
C TRP A 557 25.06 1.73 2.72
N ALA A 558 25.32 2.57 1.72
CA ALA A 558 24.86 3.96 1.74
C ALA A 558 23.32 4.04 1.84
N ARG A 559 22.60 3.20 1.08
CA ARG A 559 21.13 3.12 1.18
C ARG A 559 20.64 2.57 2.52
N ALA A 560 21.28 1.53 3.06
CA ALA A 560 20.90 0.97 4.35
C ALA A 560 21.16 1.96 5.50
N HIS A 561 22.28 2.69 5.45
CA HIS A 561 22.62 3.73 6.42
C HIS A 561 21.74 4.98 6.30
N LEU A 562 21.34 5.37 5.09
CA LEU A 562 20.32 6.40 4.87
C LEU A 562 18.99 6.01 5.53
N ARG A 563 18.53 4.76 5.35
CA ARG A 563 17.33 4.22 6.03
C ARG A 563 17.47 4.27 7.56
N ASP A 564 18.60 3.85 8.12
CA ASP A 564 18.87 3.95 9.56
C ASP A 564 18.85 5.41 10.07
N LEU A 565 19.17 6.40 9.25
CA LEU A 565 19.07 7.83 9.59
C LEU A 565 17.63 8.35 9.45
N GLU A 566 16.93 7.99 8.38
CA GLU A 566 15.53 8.37 8.11
C GLU A 566 14.57 7.80 9.16
N ASP A 567 14.82 6.59 9.68
CA ASP A 567 14.04 5.98 10.76
C ASP A 567 14.26 6.69 12.10
N ARG A 568 15.49 7.16 12.36
CA ARG A 568 15.79 8.04 13.50
C ARG A 568 15.12 9.42 13.33
N TYR A 569 15.11 9.98 12.12
CA TYR A 569 14.42 11.24 11.83
C TYR A 569 12.90 11.12 12.01
N ALA A 570 12.27 10.08 11.48
CA ALA A 570 10.83 9.82 11.68
C ALA A 570 10.48 9.62 13.17
N SER A 571 11.36 8.95 13.93
CA SER A 571 11.19 8.78 15.37
C SER A 571 11.38 10.08 16.15
N ALA A 572 12.38 10.90 15.80
CA ALA A 572 12.75 12.14 16.48
C ALA A 572 13.45 13.12 15.50
N PRO A 573 12.70 14.00 14.80
CA PRO A 573 13.26 14.84 13.74
C PRO A 573 14.17 15.93 14.32
N THR A 574 15.34 16.13 13.70
CA THR A 574 16.29 17.20 14.05
C THR A 574 17.05 17.68 12.82
N GLU A 575 17.42 18.97 12.83
CA GLU A 575 18.16 19.64 11.75
C GLU A 575 19.56 19.03 11.51
N ASP A 576 20.19 18.43 12.54
CA ASP A 576 21.47 17.70 12.41
C ASP A 576 21.28 16.39 11.63
N LEU A 577 20.25 15.59 11.96
CA LEU A 577 19.94 14.37 11.24
C LEU A 577 19.61 14.66 9.77
N GLU A 578 18.84 15.71 9.50
CA GLU A 578 18.48 16.12 8.14
C GLU A 578 19.72 16.45 7.30
N LYS A 579 20.60 17.33 7.81
CA LYS A 579 21.86 17.70 7.16
C LYS A 579 22.79 16.51 6.96
N ARG A 580 22.80 15.54 7.87
CA ARG A 580 23.57 14.30 7.73
C ARG A 580 22.98 13.37 6.66
N ILE A 581 21.66 13.24 6.58
CA ILE A 581 20.99 12.46 5.52
C ILE A 581 21.28 13.08 4.15
N VAL A 582 21.16 14.40 4.01
CA VAL A 582 21.51 15.14 2.79
C VAL A 582 22.99 14.96 2.43
N ALA A 583 23.92 15.18 3.37
CA ALA A 583 25.35 15.05 3.12
C ALA A 583 25.75 13.61 2.73
N THR A 584 25.17 12.58 3.36
CA THR A 584 25.39 11.18 2.97
C THR A 584 24.80 10.88 1.59
N SER A 585 23.59 11.34 1.30
CA SER A 585 22.94 11.14 -0.01
C SER A 585 23.76 11.74 -1.15
N LEU A 586 24.20 13.00 -1.00
CA LEU A 586 25.02 13.70 -1.98
C LEU A 586 26.45 13.13 -2.08
N ARG A 587 27.09 12.70 -0.97
CA ARG A 587 28.43 12.08 -0.99
C ARG A 587 28.45 10.76 -1.76
N PHE A 588 27.42 9.93 -1.62
CA PHE A 588 27.40 8.58 -2.19
C PHE A 588 26.49 8.42 -3.42
N GLY A 589 25.84 9.50 -3.88
CA GLY A 589 25.01 9.50 -5.07
C GLY A 589 23.77 8.61 -4.96
N VAL A 590 23.18 8.51 -3.76
CA VAL A 590 21.99 7.66 -3.49
C VAL A 590 20.84 8.55 -3.07
N LEU A 591 19.73 8.53 -3.81
CA LEU A 591 18.54 9.33 -3.51
C LEU A 591 17.88 8.92 -2.17
N CYS A 592 17.36 9.90 -1.45
CA CYS A 592 16.66 9.77 -0.16
C CYS A 592 15.50 10.78 -0.06
N ARG A 593 14.72 10.77 1.03
CA ARG A 593 13.57 11.70 1.18
C ARG A 593 13.90 13.20 1.19
N PHE A 594 15.18 13.58 1.30
CA PHE A 594 15.65 14.98 1.31
C PHE A 594 16.47 15.37 0.06
N THR A 595 16.60 14.47 -0.92
CA THR A 595 17.22 14.75 -2.22
C THR A 595 16.31 14.35 -3.36
N ALA A 596 16.56 14.91 -4.54
CA ALA A 596 15.85 14.55 -5.76
C ALA A 596 16.79 14.61 -6.96
N PHE A 597 16.57 13.73 -7.93
CA PHE A 597 17.23 13.81 -9.23
C PHE A 597 16.45 14.76 -10.12
N VAL A 598 17.12 15.74 -10.74
CA VAL A 598 16.51 16.65 -11.72
C VAL A 598 17.32 16.73 -13.01
N ALA A 599 16.67 16.48 -14.14
CA ALA A 599 17.22 16.62 -15.49
C ALA A 599 16.52 17.80 -16.20
N VAL A 600 17.29 18.68 -16.82
CA VAL A 600 16.78 19.88 -17.52
C VAL A 600 17.48 20.01 -18.87
N ASP A 601 16.73 19.98 -19.98
CA ASP A 601 17.31 20.28 -21.29
C ASP A 601 17.63 21.79 -21.39
N SER A 602 18.68 22.12 -22.12
CA SER A 602 19.06 23.51 -22.42
C SER A 602 18.19 24.14 -23.52
N ARG A 603 17.34 23.35 -24.19
CA ARG A 603 16.37 23.80 -25.20
C ARG A 603 15.09 24.35 -24.56
N VAL A 604 14.71 25.55 -24.98
CA VAL A 604 13.33 26.06 -24.87
C VAL A 604 12.51 25.44 -26.00
N VAL A 605 11.32 24.96 -25.67
CA VAL A 605 10.43 24.18 -26.55
C VAL A 605 8.98 24.64 -26.52
N THR A 606 8.56 25.37 -25.47
CA THR A 606 7.28 26.09 -25.38
C THR A 606 7.53 27.57 -25.10
N ASP A 607 6.53 28.43 -25.33
CA ASP A 607 6.61 29.88 -25.05
C ASP A 607 6.49 30.21 -23.53
N GLY A 608 6.68 29.23 -22.64
CA GLY A 608 6.60 29.41 -21.18
C GLY A 608 5.19 29.43 -20.61
N GLU A 609 4.15 29.08 -21.39
CA GLU A 609 2.82 28.80 -20.85
C GLU A 609 2.85 27.53 -19.99
N LEU A 610 2.07 27.51 -18.89
CA LEU A 610 1.98 26.35 -18.02
C LEU A 610 1.35 25.17 -18.78
N PRO A 611 2.00 23.99 -18.82
CA PRO A 611 1.49 22.83 -19.55
C PRO A 611 0.19 22.29 -18.94
N HIS A 612 -0.57 21.56 -19.75
CA HIS A 612 -1.68 20.75 -19.26
C HIS A 612 -1.12 19.65 -18.34
N ARG A 613 -1.62 19.57 -17.10
CA ARG A 613 -1.09 18.66 -16.09
C ARG A 613 -1.98 17.43 -15.94
N VAL A 614 -1.39 16.24 -16.06
CA VAL A 614 -2.10 14.95 -15.96
C VAL A 614 -1.37 14.05 -14.97
N MET A 615 -2.08 13.58 -13.95
CA MET A 615 -1.59 12.51 -13.08
C MET A 615 -1.92 11.16 -13.71
N GLN A 616 -0.90 10.35 -13.98
CA GLN A 616 -0.98 8.99 -14.47
C GLN A 616 -1.60 8.09 -13.38
N PRO A 617 -2.75 7.43 -13.65
CA PRO A 617 -3.31 6.44 -12.75
C PRO A 617 -2.47 5.15 -12.72
N VAL A 618 -2.52 4.43 -11.60
CA VAL A 618 -1.94 3.09 -11.43
C VAL A 618 -2.97 1.99 -11.75
N GLU A 619 -2.51 0.80 -12.11
CA GLU A 619 -3.39 -0.39 -12.24
C GLU A 619 -4.08 -0.74 -10.92
N ALA A 620 -5.25 -1.38 -10.98
CA ALA A 620 -5.90 -1.95 -9.80
C ALA A 620 -5.13 -3.19 -9.31
N PRO A 621 -4.64 -3.24 -8.05
CA PRO A 621 -3.83 -4.35 -7.58
C PRO A 621 -4.50 -5.72 -7.66
N ALA A 622 -3.73 -6.74 -8.04
CA ALA A 622 -4.24 -8.09 -8.27
C ALA A 622 -4.88 -8.70 -7.02
N GLY A 623 -6.07 -9.31 -7.20
CA GLY A 623 -6.81 -9.95 -6.11
C GLY A 623 -7.53 -9.01 -5.15
N TRP A 624 -7.52 -7.70 -5.39
CA TRP A 624 -8.41 -6.76 -4.71
C TRP A 624 -9.78 -6.77 -5.41
N GLU A 625 -10.85 -7.04 -4.66
CA GLU A 625 -12.21 -6.82 -5.17
C GLU A 625 -12.51 -5.31 -5.25
N PRO A 626 -13.23 -4.81 -6.28
CA PRO A 626 -13.59 -3.40 -6.36
C PRO A 626 -14.53 -3.03 -5.20
N VAL A 627 -13.99 -2.28 -4.24
CA VAL A 627 -14.78 -1.66 -3.16
C VAL A 627 -15.82 -0.76 -3.82
N ARG A 628 -17.10 -1.17 -3.75
CA ARG A 628 -18.21 -0.32 -4.18
C ARG A 628 -18.19 0.95 -3.34
N ALA A 629 -17.84 2.07 -3.96
CA ALA A 629 -17.96 3.38 -3.33
C ALA A 629 -19.43 3.60 -2.88
N PRO A 630 -19.67 4.18 -1.70
CA PRO A 630 -21.02 4.61 -1.31
C PRO A 630 -21.51 5.70 -2.27
N ASP A 631 -22.79 5.65 -2.67
CA ASP A 631 -23.40 6.45 -3.75
C ASP A 631 -23.48 7.97 -3.47
N HIS A 632 -22.34 8.66 -3.48
CA HIS A 632 -22.23 10.08 -3.12
C HIS A 632 -21.37 10.92 -4.09
N ALA A 633 -21.28 10.56 -5.38
CA ALA A 633 -20.45 11.29 -6.36
C ALA A 633 -21.05 11.52 -7.78
N VAL A 634 -22.34 11.24 -8.04
CA VAL A 634 -22.92 11.30 -9.41
C VAL A 634 -24.20 12.16 -9.52
N PHE A 635 -24.16 13.41 -9.05
CA PHE A 635 -25.22 14.41 -9.32
C PHE A 635 -24.67 15.82 -9.55
N ALA A 636 -23.84 15.98 -10.59
CA ALA A 636 -23.30 17.27 -11.03
C ALA A 636 -23.33 17.46 -12.58
N ALA A 637 -24.29 16.81 -13.26
CA ALA A 637 -24.45 16.90 -14.72
C ALA A 637 -25.78 17.58 -15.12
N ALA A 638 -25.65 18.73 -15.78
CA ALA A 638 -26.66 19.55 -16.46
C ALA A 638 -28.15 19.13 -16.46
N LEU A 639 -29.00 19.95 -15.81
CA LEU A 639 -30.36 20.21 -16.27
C LEU A 639 -30.38 21.53 -17.09
N PRO A 640 -31.03 21.57 -18.28
CA PRO A 640 -31.11 22.79 -19.08
C PRO A 640 -32.12 23.79 -18.48
N PRO A 641 -31.88 25.11 -18.58
CA PRO A 641 -32.79 26.13 -18.07
C PRO A 641 -34.05 26.27 -18.94
N PRO A 642 -35.23 26.58 -18.34
CA PRO A 642 -36.45 26.86 -19.09
C PRO A 642 -36.40 28.23 -19.81
N PRO A 643 -37.20 28.43 -20.87
CA PRO A 643 -37.19 29.66 -21.65
C PRO A 643 -37.76 30.86 -20.89
N LEU A 644 -37.12 32.03 -21.03
CA LEU A 644 -37.58 33.31 -20.48
C LEU A 644 -38.78 33.87 -21.27
N ALA A 645 -39.75 34.44 -20.55
CA ALA A 645 -40.90 35.12 -21.14
C ALA A 645 -41.25 36.44 -20.44
N GLY A 646 -41.13 37.56 -21.17
CA GLY A 646 -42.11 38.65 -21.13
C GLY A 646 -42.09 39.70 -20.00
N ALA A 647 -41.30 40.76 -20.18
CA ALA A 647 -41.57 42.14 -19.71
C ALA A 647 -41.56 42.39 -18.16
N ALA A 648 -41.58 43.63 -17.64
CA ALA A 648 -41.66 44.96 -18.27
C ALA A 648 -40.74 46.01 -17.60
N VAL A 649 -40.58 47.17 -18.22
CA VAL A 649 -39.73 48.30 -17.79
C VAL A 649 -40.58 49.40 -17.11
N MET A 650 -40.06 50.07 -16.07
CA MET A 650 -40.14 51.55 -15.87
C MET A 650 -39.19 52.03 -14.72
N PRO A 651 -38.83 53.34 -14.64
CA PRO A 651 -37.64 53.80 -13.88
C PRO A 651 -37.92 54.79 -12.71
N GLY A 652 -36.89 55.06 -11.90
CA GLY A 652 -36.88 56.17 -10.90
C GLY A 652 -35.52 56.39 -10.21
N GLN A 653 -35.13 57.66 -10.03
CA GLN A 653 -33.95 58.13 -9.27
C GLN A 653 -34.37 58.61 -7.85
N PRO A 654 -33.47 59.04 -6.91
CA PRO A 654 -32.04 59.33 -7.02
C PRO A 654 -31.12 58.72 -5.93
N VAL A 655 -29.83 59.08 -5.97
CA VAL A 655 -28.77 58.71 -5.01
C VAL A 655 -28.72 59.65 -3.81
N GLN A 656 -28.45 59.12 -2.60
CA GLN A 656 -27.71 59.81 -1.54
C GLN A 656 -26.84 58.82 -0.75
N SER A 657 -25.76 59.32 -0.14
CA SER A 657 -24.61 58.51 0.30
C SER A 657 -24.27 58.69 1.79
N THR A 658 -23.99 57.61 2.53
CA THR A 658 -23.31 57.70 3.83
C THR A 658 -22.58 56.40 4.21
N THR A 659 -21.27 56.53 4.47
CA THR A 659 -20.37 55.71 5.34
C THR A 659 -20.48 54.17 5.41
N ALA A 660 -19.35 53.54 5.09
CA ALA A 660 -18.92 52.19 5.50
C ALA A 660 -18.65 52.10 7.05
N PRO A 661 -18.29 50.95 7.69
CA PRO A 661 -17.76 49.73 7.06
C PRO A 661 -18.14 48.33 7.60
N SER A 662 -17.80 47.33 6.78
CA SER A 662 -17.32 45.98 7.11
C SER A 662 -18.02 45.14 8.20
N SER A 663 -18.75 44.12 7.75
CA SER A 663 -18.20 42.74 7.79
C SER A 663 -18.92 41.86 6.77
N GLY A 664 -18.18 41.31 5.80
CA GLY A 664 -18.72 40.42 4.78
C GLY A 664 -18.69 38.97 5.23
N ARG A 665 -19.74 38.20 4.93
CA ARG A 665 -19.67 36.75 4.90
C ARG A 665 -19.49 36.27 3.46
N SER A 666 -18.45 35.48 3.26
CA SER A 666 -18.32 34.38 2.29
C SER A 666 -19.48 34.21 1.31
N GLU A 667 -19.26 34.57 0.04
CA GLU A 667 -19.96 33.95 -1.08
C GLU A 667 -19.24 32.64 -1.47
N ALA A 668 -20.00 31.64 -1.92
CA ALA A 668 -19.45 30.36 -2.33
C ALA A 668 -18.49 30.52 -3.53
N ARG A 669 -17.29 29.94 -3.43
CA ARG A 669 -16.35 29.90 -4.55
C ARG A 669 -16.81 28.89 -5.60
N THR A 670 -17.52 29.40 -6.61
CA THR A 670 -17.59 28.77 -7.94
C THR A 670 -16.18 28.47 -8.44
N VAL A 671 -15.93 27.28 -8.98
CA VAL A 671 -14.70 27.00 -9.75
C VAL A 671 -14.58 28.04 -10.87
N LYS A 672 -13.50 28.81 -10.87
CA LYS A 672 -13.21 29.85 -11.87
C LYS A 672 -11.78 29.75 -12.35
N LEU A 673 -11.61 29.10 -13.49
CA LEU A 673 -10.49 29.29 -14.39
C LEU A 673 -10.25 30.79 -14.63
N ARG A 674 -9.11 31.34 -14.20
CA ARG A 674 -8.59 32.65 -14.63
C ARG A 674 -7.08 32.72 -14.39
N ASN A 675 -6.30 32.74 -15.47
CA ASN A 675 -4.86 32.97 -15.42
C ASN A 675 -4.51 34.45 -15.21
N ALA A 676 -3.24 34.65 -14.82
CA ALA A 676 -2.39 35.82 -15.03
C ALA A 676 -2.56 37.08 -14.14
N ILE A 677 -1.39 37.72 -13.96
CA ILE A 677 -1.12 39.05 -13.38
C ILE A 677 -1.27 39.18 -11.85
N ALA A 678 -0.18 38.96 -11.12
CA ALA A 678 0.39 39.95 -10.18
C ALA A 678 1.76 39.50 -9.59
N ALA A 679 2.85 39.69 -10.34
CA ALA A 679 4.21 39.61 -9.80
C ALA A 679 4.83 41.01 -9.73
N ALA A 680 4.76 41.67 -8.57
CA ALA A 680 5.56 42.83 -8.16
C ALA A 680 5.17 43.29 -6.73
N VAL A 681 6.08 44.03 -6.07
CA VAL A 681 5.86 44.76 -4.80
C VAL A 681 5.57 43.89 -3.56
N VAL A 682 6.62 43.32 -2.96
CA VAL A 682 7.23 43.93 -1.74
C VAL A 682 8.75 43.76 -1.82
N GLY A 683 9.46 44.82 -2.19
CA GLY A 683 10.92 44.83 -2.35
C GLY A 683 11.56 46.13 -1.87
N ALA A 684 11.01 46.74 -0.82
CA ALA A 684 11.40 48.07 -0.37
C ALA A 684 11.03 48.36 1.10
N LEU A 685 11.72 47.72 2.06
CA LEU A 685 11.96 48.28 3.42
C LEU A 685 12.90 47.39 4.24
N LEU A 686 14.18 47.78 4.33
CA LEU A 686 15.05 47.78 5.53
C LEU A 686 16.53 47.92 5.13
N ILE A 687 16.95 49.16 4.84
CA ILE A 687 18.37 49.54 4.86
C ILE A 687 18.67 50.04 6.28
N GLY A 688 19.59 49.40 7.00
CA GLY A 688 19.74 49.61 8.45
C GLY A 688 21.16 49.46 9.03
N GLY A 689 22.21 49.47 8.19
CA GLY A 689 23.61 49.31 8.59
C GLY A 689 24.03 47.84 8.82
N GLY A 690 25.31 47.49 8.70
CA GLY A 690 26.47 48.30 8.34
C GLY A 690 27.79 47.67 8.83
N TRP A 691 28.90 48.42 8.72
CA TRP A 691 30.29 48.08 9.08
C TRP A 691 31.10 47.31 8.00
N THR A 692 32.43 47.51 8.04
CA THR A 692 33.28 47.56 6.83
C THR A 692 34.74 47.18 7.07
N TRP A 693 35.33 46.36 6.19
CA TRP A 693 36.71 46.43 5.65
C TRP A 693 36.84 45.36 4.52
N SER A 694 37.48 45.53 3.35
CA SER A 694 38.71 46.26 2.93
C SER A 694 40.00 45.43 3.10
N ALA A 695 40.85 45.19 2.10
CA ALA A 695 40.74 45.39 0.63
C ALA A 695 41.90 44.69 -0.14
N SER A 696 41.72 44.47 -1.45
CA SER A 696 42.76 44.20 -2.48
C SER A 696 43.50 42.83 -2.39
N ARG A 697 44.16 42.30 -3.44
CA ARG A 697 44.73 42.96 -4.63
C ARG A 697 44.83 42.06 -5.89
N ASP A 698 45.04 42.73 -7.02
CA ASP A 698 45.05 42.31 -8.43
C ASP A 698 45.96 41.14 -8.84
N GLY A 699 45.64 40.47 -9.97
CA GLY A 699 46.53 39.47 -10.59
C GLY A 699 46.02 38.76 -11.87
N HIS A 700 46.10 39.43 -13.03
CA HIS A 700 46.07 38.80 -14.36
C HIS A 700 47.40 39.14 -15.08
N PRO A 701 47.98 38.22 -15.90
CA PRO A 701 47.72 38.29 -17.35
C PRO A 701 47.66 36.92 -18.07
N ALA A 702 47.32 36.95 -19.35
CA ALA A 702 47.06 35.80 -20.22
C ALA A 702 48.27 35.34 -21.06
N SER A 703 48.14 34.19 -21.75
CA SER A 703 48.72 33.98 -23.08
C SER A 703 47.96 32.93 -23.92
N THR A 704 47.68 33.29 -25.19
CA THR A 704 47.39 32.43 -26.37
C THR A 704 48.63 31.62 -26.82
N ALA A 705 48.66 30.68 -27.79
CA ALA A 705 47.72 29.91 -28.65
C ALA A 705 48.48 28.59 -29.07
N ASP A 706 48.16 27.71 -30.02
CA ASP A 706 47.13 27.54 -31.08
C ASP A 706 47.02 26.01 -31.40
N GLY A 707 46.34 25.55 -32.49
CA GLY A 707 46.49 24.16 -32.95
C GLY A 707 45.47 23.54 -33.91
N ILE A 708 45.17 24.16 -35.07
CA ILE A 708 44.27 23.58 -36.09
C ILE A 708 44.84 22.31 -36.76
N VAL A 709 44.03 21.24 -36.91
CA VAL A 709 44.03 20.34 -38.09
C VAL A 709 42.59 19.91 -38.43
N SER A 710 42.27 19.77 -39.72
CA SER A 710 40.96 19.33 -40.24
C SER A 710 41.06 17.95 -40.91
N GLY A 711 40.00 17.13 -40.82
CA GLY A 711 39.89 15.81 -41.44
C GLY A 711 38.47 15.50 -41.91
N LYS A 712 38.31 15.12 -43.18
CA LYS A 712 37.05 14.81 -43.87
C LYS A 712 37.30 13.63 -44.84
N ILE A 713 36.25 13.13 -45.52
CA ILE A 713 36.27 12.14 -46.64
C ILE A 713 36.11 10.68 -46.17
N PRO A 714 35.22 9.83 -46.76
CA PRO A 714 33.94 10.12 -47.44
C PRO A 714 32.82 9.11 -47.05
N ALA A 715 31.75 9.03 -47.86
CA ALA A 715 30.88 7.85 -47.96
C ALA A 715 31.14 7.11 -49.31
N SER A 716 30.65 5.89 -49.45
CA SER A 716 30.61 5.13 -50.72
C SER A 716 29.47 4.11 -50.71
N GLU A 717 28.77 3.95 -51.85
CA GLU A 717 27.53 3.18 -51.98
C GLU A 717 27.74 1.75 -52.53
N ASP A 718 26.73 0.90 -52.27
CA ASP A 718 26.15 -0.16 -53.13
C ASP A 718 27.06 -1.16 -53.90
N ARG A 719 26.87 -2.47 -53.65
CA ARG A 719 26.37 -3.44 -54.67
C ARG A 719 26.13 -4.88 -54.21
N GLY A 720 24.84 -5.24 -54.26
CA GLY A 720 24.22 -6.45 -54.85
C GLY A 720 24.92 -7.82 -55.06
N ALA A 721 24.03 -8.84 -55.05
CA ALA A 721 24.04 -10.11 -55.80
C ALA A 721 24.54 -11.42 -55.15
N ALA A 722 23.55 -12.19 -54.66
CA ALA A 722 23.32 -13.65 -54.77
C ALA A 722 24.42 -14.62 -55.27
N GLY A 723 24.53 -15.77 -54.57
CA GLY A 723 25.16 -16.99 -55.08
C GLY A 723 24.85 -18.23 -54.21
N GLN A 724 24.19 -19.24 -54.77
CA GLN A 724 23.91 -20.53 -54.10
C GLN A 724 25.05 -21.54 -54.33
N VAL A 725 25.36 -22.40 -53.35
CA VAL A 725 25.64 -23.83 -53.62
C VAL A 725 25.18 -24.71 -52.44
N SER A 726 24.58 -25.86 -52.74
CA SER A 726 24.37 -26.98 -51.80
C SER A 726 25.71 -27.61 -51.32
N GLY A 727 25.81 -28.41 -50.27
CA GLY A 727 24.82 -29.05 -49.40
C GLY A 727 24.96 -30.58 -49.41
N THR A 728 24.72 -31.26 -48.28
CA THR A 728 24.76 -32.74 -48.16
C THR A 728 23.70 -33.24 -47.17
N ARG A 729 23.04 -34.37 -47.50
CA ARG A 729 22.09 -35.07 -46.63
C ARG A 729 22.79 -36.09 -45.71
N ALA A 730 22.29 -36.21 -44.49
CA ALA A 730 22.17 -37.49 -43.78
C ALA A 730 20.80 -37.49 -43.06
N GLY A 731 20.07 -38.60 -43.12
CA GLY A 731 18.69 -38.69 -42.59
C GLY A 731 18.56 -39.69 -41.44
N VAL A 732 17.52 -39.50 -40.63
CA VAL A 732 17.09 -40.39 -39.53
C VAL A 732 15.58 -40.62 -39.73
N PRO A 733 15.03 -41.84 -39.58
CA PRO A 733 13.76 -42.22 -40.21
C PRO A 733 12.49 -41.71 -39.50
N GLU A 734 11.42 -41.63 -40.29
CA GLU A 734 10.06 -41.31 -39.84
C GLU A 734 9.47 -42.39 -38.92
N ASN A 735 8.63 -41.96 -37.98
CA ASN A 735 7.62 -42.83 -37.34
C ASN A 735 6.49 -41.99 -36.71
N THR A 736 5.93 -41.07 -37.50
CA THR A 736 4.80 -40.20 -37.11
C THR A 736 3.47 -40.90 -37.38
N VAL A 737 2.73 -41.25 -36.32
CA VAL A 737 1.33 -41.64 -36.43
C VAL A 737 0.49 -40.38 -36.64
N SER A 738 -0.07 -40.22 -37.84
CA SER A 738 -0.96 -39.09 -38.16
C SER A 738 -2.25 -39.17 -37.34
N LEU A 739 -2.52 -38.14 -36.54
CA LEU A 739 -3.87 -37.88 -36.01
C LEU A 739 -4.73 -37.25 -37.12
N PRO A 740 -6.04 -37.55 -37.19
CA PRO A 740 -6.91 -37.06 -38.24
C PRO A 740 -7.23 -35.57 -38.10
N GLU A 741 -7.45 -34.92 -39.24
CA GLU A 741 -7.83 -33.52 -39.38
C GLU A 741 -9.18 -33.22 -38.69
N ALA A 742 -9.30 -32.08 -38.02
CA ALA A 742 -10.50 -31.70 -37.29
C ALA A 742 -11.63 -31.25 -38.24
N PRO A 743 -12.91 -31.55 -37.95
CA PRO A 743 -14.02 -31.08 -38.77
C PRO A 743 -14.12 -29.54 -38.76
N PRO A 744 -14.50 -28.90 -39.88
CA PRO A 744 -14.79 -27.46 -39.89
C PRO A 744 -16.00 -27.15 -38.98
N PRO A 745 -16.03 -25.97 -38.33
CA PRO A 745 -17.08 -25.61 -37.39
C PRO A 745 -18.46 -25.55 -38.07
N PRO A 746 -19.55 -25.95 -37.37
CA PRO A 746 -20.90 -25.88 -37.91
C PRO A 746 -21.34 -24.43 -38.13
N GLN A 747 -21.97 -24.16 -39.27
CA GLN A 747 -22.56 -22.86 -39.57
C GLN A 747 -23.73 -22.57 -38.61
N ALA A 748 -23.81 -21.34 -38.11
CA ALA A 748 -24.84 -20.93 -37.15
C ALA A 748 -26.25 -21.01 -37.77
N PRO A 749 -27.24 -21.62 -37.09
CA PRO A 749 -28.62 -21.64 -37.55
C PRO A 749 -29.27 -20.25 -37.41
N ALA A 750 -30.04 -19.85 -38.42
CA ALA A 750 -30.83 -18.63 -38.37
C ALA A 750 -32.10 -18.79 -37.52
N ASP A 751 -32.61 -17.67 -37.01
CA ASP A 751 -33.91 -17.50 -36.35
C ASP A 751 -34.25 -18.45 -35.18
N ALA A 752 -33.63 -18.17 -34.03
CA ALA A 752 -34.18 -18.55 -32.72
C ALA A 752 -34.35 -17.30 -31.84
N THR A 753 -35.56 -17.04 -31.36
CA THR A 753 -35.83 -15.96 -30.40
C THR A 753 -35.34 -16.38 -29.01
N TYR A 754 -34.03 -16.22 -28.75
CA TYR A 754 -33.43 -16.59 -27.48
C TYR A 754 -34.11 -15.87 -26.31
N LYS A 755 -34.70 -16.66 -25.39
CA LYS A 755 -35.10 -16.19 -24.07
C LYS A 755 -33.83 -15.81 -23.31
N ARG A 756 -33.57 -14.51 -23.18
CA ARG A 756 -32.43 -13.98 -22.42
C ARG A 756 -32.56 -14.34 -20.95
N ASP A 757 -31.45 -14.76 -20.36
CA ASP A 757 -31.34 -15.08 -18.95
C ASP A 757 -30.87 -13.83 -18.21
N ILE A 758 -31.78 -13.16 -17.52
CA ILE A 758 -31.54 -11.85 -16.88
C ILE A 758 -31.60 -11.99 -15.37
N ILE A 759 -30.56 -11.54 -14.67
CA ILE A 759 -30.58 -11.34 -13.22
C ILE A 759 -31.11 -9.94 -12.94
N THR A 760 -32.11 -9.84 -12.07
CA THR A 760 -32.66 -8.54 -11.64
C THR A 760 -32.32 -8.29 -10.17
N THR A 761 -31.69 -7.17 -9.87
CA THR A 761 -31.36 -6.75 -8.50
C THR A 761 -31.78 -5.31 -8.27
N GLY A 762 -32.18 -4.97 -7.05
CA GLY A 762 -32.63 -3.62 -6.76
C GLY A 762 -32.62 -3.23 -5.30
N SER A 763 -32.82 -1.95 -5.05
CA SER A 763 -32.96 -1.36 -3.72
C SER A 763 -34.19 -0.45 -3.67
N MET A 764 -34.82 -0.37 -2.50
CA MET A 764 -35.93 0.54 -2.22
C MET A 764 -35.78 1.09 -0.82
N GLN A 765 -35.68 2.41 -0.70
CA GLN A 765 -35.78 3.12 0.58
C GLN A 765 -37.18 3.72 0.68
N MET A 766 -37.90 3.42 1.76
CA MET A 766 -39.29 3.86 1.93
C MET A 766 -39.51 4.50 3.29
N ILE A 767 -40.02 5.72 3.27
CA ILE A 767 -40.41 6.49 4.44
C ILE A 767 -41.83 6.11 4.85
N VAL A 768 -41.97 5.60 6.07
CA VAL A 768 -43.21 5.06 6.64
C VAL A 768 -43.40 5.51 8.07
N ALA A 769 -44.66 5.60 8.52
CA ALA A 769 -44.96 5.96 9.90
C ALA A 769 -44.62 4.85 10.90
N GLU A 770 -44.82 3.58 10.50
CA GLU A 770 -44.68 2.40 11.37
C GLU A 770 -43.89 1.29 10.64
N PRO A 771 -42.54 1.36 10.62
CA PRO A 771 -41.69 0.44 9.85
C PRO A 771 -41.99 -1.06 10.04
N ALA A 772 -42.19 -1.52 11.28
CA ALA A 772 -42.46 -2.93 11.58
C ALA A 772 -43.77 -3.45 10.95
N GLN A 773 -44.86 -2.69 11.03
CA GLN A 773 -46.15 -3.09 10.42
C GLN A 773 -46.09 -3.10 8.89
N VAL A 774 -45.29 -2.22 8.27
CA VAL A 774 -45.10 -2.22 6.82
C VAL A 774 -44.19 -3.37 6.39
N ALA A 775 -43.16 -3.70 7.19
CA ALA A 775 -42.35 -4.89 6.98
C ALA A 775 -43.20 -6.16 6.96
N ASP A 776 -44.09 -6.35 7.94
CA ASP A 776 -44.98 -7.51 8.01
C ASP A 776 -45.86 -7.64 6.75
N ARG A 777 -46.44 -6.53 6.28
CA ARG A 777 -47.25 -6.51 5.04
C ARG A 777 -46.43 -6.80 3.78
N LEU A 778 -45.18 -6.33 3.71
CA LEU A 778 -44.27 -6.65 2.59
C LEU A 778 -43.88 -8.13 2.60
N VAL A 779 -43.60 -8.71 3.77
CA VAL A 779 -43.35 -10.16 3.93
C VAL A 779 -44.56 -10.96 3.44
N THR A 780 -45.79 -10.57 3.81
CA THR A 780 -47.02 -11.20 3.28
C THR A 780 -47.12 -11.08 1.75
N ALA A 781 -47.01 -9.87 1.19
CA ALA A 781 -47.15 -9.65 -0.26
C ALA A 781 -46.10 -10.40 -1.10
N VAL A 782 -44.86 -10.50 -0.62
CA VAL A 782 -43.80 -11.31 -1.26
C VAL A 782 -44.14 -12.81 -1.18
N THR A 783 -44.64 -13.28 -0.04
CA THR A 783 -44.97 -14.69 0.17
C THR A 783 -46.18 -15.11 -0.69
N ASP A 784 -47.22 -14.27 -0.77
CA ASP A 784 -48.41 -14.48 -1.60
C ASP A 784 -48.07 -14.48 -3.11
N ALA A 785 -47.06 -13.73 -3.53
CA ALA A 785 -46.52 -13.80 -4.89
C ALA A 785 -45.74 -15.10 -5.18
N GLY A 786 -45.41 -15.91 -4.17
CA GLY A 786 -44.54 -17.08 -4.28
C GLY A 786 -43.04 -16.75 -4.16
N GLY A 787 -42.71 -15.61 -3.57
CA GLY A 787 -41.35 -15.25 -3.17
C GLY A 787 -40.98 -15.71 -1.77
N ARG A 788 -39.76 -15.39 -1.35
CA ARG A 788 -39.21 -15.67 -0.01
C ARG A 788 -38.46 -14.46 0.55
N VAL A 789 -38.19 -14.49 1.85
CA VAL A 789 -37.42 -13.45 2.55
C VAL A 789 -36.14 -14.08 3.07
N ASP A 790 -35.00 -13.61 2.58
CA ASP A 790 -33.67 -14.18 2.89
C ASP A 790 -33.15 -13.64 4.23
N SER A 791 -33.49 -12.39 4.57
CA SER A 791 -33.19 -11.81 5.88
C SER A 791 -34.15 -10.67 6.24
N ARG A 792 -34.29 -10.43 7.55
CA ARG A 792 -34.94 -9.27 8.17
C ARG A 792 -34.10 -8.81 9.36
N SER A 793 -33.87 -7.51 9.46
CA SER A 793 -33.18 -6.84 10.56
C SER A 793 -34.04 -5.69 11.05
N GLU A 794 -34.18 -5.50 12.37
CA GLU A 794 -35.06 -4.50 12.95
C GLU A 794 -34.36 -3.79 14.12
N ARG A 795 -34.34 -2.45 14.08
CA ARG A 795 -33.79 -1.57 15.13
C ARG A 795 -34.88 -0.66 15.68
N SER A 796 -35.41 -1.03 16.83
CA SER A 796 -36.55 -0.34 17.48
C SER A 796 -36.16 0.39 18.78
N GLY A 797 -34.85 0.58 19.04
CA GLY A 797 -34.31 1.26 20.23
C GLY A 797 -33.74 2.66 19.98
N SER A 798 -33.79 3.15 18.74
CA SER A 798 -33.31 4.48 18.32
C SER A 798 -34.45 5.49 18.17
N SER A 799 -34.13 6.79 18.21
CA SER A 799 -35.10 7.88 18.00
C SER A 799 -35.74 7.90 16.60
N THR A 800 -35.17 7.14 15.65
CA THR A 800 -35.77 6.71 14.39
C THR A 800 -35.69 5.18 14.33
N PRO A 801 -36.82 4.44 14.34
CA PRO A 801 -36.79 3.01 14.08
C PRO A 801 -36.55 2.70 12.59
N THR A 802 -35.84 1.62 12.33
CA THR A 802 -35.47 1.15 10.97
C THR A 802 -35.71 -0.35 10.84
N VAL A 803 -36.23 -0.81 9.70
CA VAL A 803 -36.32 -2.24 9.34
C VAL A 803 -35.73 -2.46 7.96
N ASP A 804 -34.77 -3.37 7.86
CA ASP A 804 -34.12 -3.76 6.61
C ASP A 804 -34.53 -5.20 6.23
N LEU A 805 -34.89 -5.44 4.98
CA LEU A 805 -35.31 -6.75 4.45
C LEU A 805 -34.60 -7.09 3.13
N VAL A 806 -34.26 -8.36 2.94
CA VAL A 806 -33.81 -8.89 1.64
C VAL A 806 -34.89 -9.81 1.09
N LEU A 807 -35.52 -9.39 -0.01
CA LEU A 807 -36.68 -10.03 -0.61
C LEU A 807 -36.29 -10.74 -1.92
N ARG A 808 -36.66 -12.01 -2.07
CA ARG A 808 -36.56 -12.77 -3.31
C ARG A 808 -37.95 -12.89 -3.93
N ILE A 809 -38.16 -12.22 -5.05
CA ILE A 809 -39.46 -12.14 -5.73
C ILE A 809 -39.33 -12.83 -7.08
N PRO A 810 -40.26 -13.73 -7.49
CA PRO A 810 -40.23 -14.33 -8.82
C PRO A 810 -40.11 -13.26 -9.91
N SER A 811 -39.13 -13.40 -10.81
CA SER A 811 -38.77 -12.34 -11.77
C SER A 811 -39.93 -11.93 -12.69
N ASP A 812 -40.91 -12.82 -12.91
CA ASP A 812 -42.14 -12.59 -13.67
C ASP A 812 -43.21 -11.76 -12.92
N LYS A 813 -43.08 -11.61 -11.59
CA LYS A 813 -44.06 -10.92 -10.71
C LYS A 813 -43.51 -9.67 -10.04
N LEU A 814 -42.23 -9.36 -10.26
CA LEU A 814 -41.52 -8.28 -9.61
C LEU A 814 -42.29 -6.94 -9.66
N ASP A 815 -42.72 -6.52 -10.85
CA ASP A 815 -43.43 -5.25 -11.03
C ASP A 815 -44.75 -5.16 -10.25
N ALA A 816 -45.47 -6.27 -10.11
CA ALA A 816 -46.72 -6.31 -9.35
C ALA A 816 -46.45 -6.11 -7.85
N VAL A 817 -45.48 -6.84 -7.29
CA VAL A 817 -45.09 -6.72 -5.87
C VAL A 817 -44.54 -5.33 -5.57
N LEU A 818 -43.76 -4.74 -6.48
CA LEU A 818 -43.27 -3.36 -6.36
C LEU A 818 -44.38 -2.32 -6.47
N ALA A 819 -45.41 -2.55 -7.30
CA ALA A 819 -46.58 -1.68 -7.41
C ALA A 819 -47.45 -1.72 -6.15
N ASP A 820 -47.52 -2.86 -5.45
CA ASP A 820 -48.19 -2.97 -4.15
C ASP A 820 -47.34 -2.39 -3.00
N ALA A 821 -46.02 -2.62 -3.00
CA ALA A 821 -45.09 -2.01 -2.03
C ALA A 821 -45.19 -0.48 -2.02
N LYS A 822 -45.28 0.14 -3.21
CA LYS A 822 -45.47 1.60 -3.40
C LYS A 822 -46.79 2.16 -2.82
N LYS A 823 -47.74 1.31 -2.42
CA LYS A 823 -48.99 1.72 -1.74
C LYS A 823 -48.85 1.75 -0.21
N LEU A 824 -47.77 1.19 0.34
CA LEU A 824 -47.58 1.04 1.79
C LEU A 824 -46.78 2.18 2.43
N GLY A 825 -46.14 3.05 1.65
CA GLY A 825 -45.33 4.16 2.14
C GLY A 825 -44.84 5.10 1.03
N THR A 826 -44.14 6.16 1.41
CA THR A 826 -43.52 7.08 0.46
C THR A 826 -42.14 6.56 0.09
N VAL A 827 -41.97 6.05 -1.13
CA VAL A 827 -40.65 5.68 -1.64
C VAL A 827 -39.80 6.94 -1.80
N ASP A 828 -38.63 6.94 -1.16
CA ASP A 828 -37.67 8.06 -1.14
C ASP A 828 -36.63 7.89 -2.25
N SER A 829 -36.08 6.66 -2.36
CA SER A 829 -35.23 6.25 -3.48
C SER A 829 -35.55 4.80 -3.88
N MET A 830 -35.36 4.48 -5.16
CA MET A 830 -35.57 3.14 -5.71
C MET A 830 -34.72 2.95 -6.97
N SER A 831 -33.96 1.86 -7.03
CA SER A 831 -33.12 1.50 -8.16
C SER A 831 -33.29 0.03 -8.52
N ILE A 832 -33.26 -0.30 -9.81
CA ILE A 832 -33.29 -1.69 -10.32
C ILE A 832 -32.28 -1.81 -11.45
N GLY A 833 -31.30 -2.69 -11.28
CA GLY A 833 -30.37 -3.12 -12.33
C GLY A 833 -30.80 -4.47 -12.90
N HIS A 834 -30.65 -4.60 -14.22
CA HIS A 834 -30.82 -5.84 -14.96
C HIS A 834 -29.46 -6.22 -15.58
N ASN A 835 -29.01 -7.46 -15.41
CA ASN A 835 -27.79 -7.97 -16.00
C ASN A 835 -28.09 -9.20 -16.88
N ASP A 836 -27.67 -9.18 -18.14
CA ASP A 836 -27.86 -10.29 -19.08
C ASP A 836 -26.71 -11.29 -18.89
N VAL A 837 -27.04 -12.50 -18.40
CA VAL A 837 -26.07 -13.58 -18.11
C VAL A 837 -26.24 -14.77 -19.06
N THR A 838 -26.87 -14.55 -20.21
CA THR A 838 -27.13 -15.60 -21.21
C THR A 838 -25.83 -16.27 -21.67
N SER A 839 -24.76 -15.49 -21.91
CA SER A 839 -23.42 -15.99 -22.26
C SER A 839 -22.81 -16.82 -21.11
N GLN A 840 -22.86 -16.30 -19.88
CA GLN A 840 -22.32 -16.97 -18.69
C GLN A 840 -23.00 -18.32 -18.42
N ARG A 841 -24.33 -18.44 -18.61
CA ARG A 841 -25.00 -19.74 -18.48
C ARG A 841 -24.57 -20.71 -19.59
N VAL A 842 -24.48 -20.25 -20.83
CA VAL A 842 -24.08 -21.11 -21.97
C VAL A 842 -22.66 -21.64 -21.80
N ASP A 843 -21.72 -20.81 -21.33
CA ASP A 843 -20.36 -21.24 -20.99
C ASP A 843 -20.33 -22.25 -19.82
N LEU A 844 -21.05 -21.99 -18.72
CA LEU A 844 -21.16 -22.95 -17.61
C LEU A 844 -21.77 -24.28 -18.06
N ASP A 845 -22.82 -24.27 -18.89
CA ASP A 845 -23.43 -25.48 -19.45
C ASP A 845 -22.43 -26.27 -20.31
N ALA A 846 -21.68 -25.59 -21.18
CA ALA A 846 -20.66 -26.21 -22.04
C ALA A 846 -19.48 -26.79 -21.24
N ARG A 847 -18.98 -26.08 -20.21
CA ARG A 847 -17.93 -26.58 -19.30
C ARG A 847 -18.40 -27.82 -18.53
N ILE A 848 -19.64 -27.82 -18.06
CA ILE A 848 -20.26 -28.97 -17.38
C ILE A 848 -20.36 -30.19 -18.30
N GLU A 849 -20.71 -30.01 -19.58
CA GLU A 849 -20.75 -31.10 -20.57
C GLU A 849 -19.34 -31.63 -20.92
N ALA A 850 -18.37 -30.74 -21.11
CA ALA A 850 -16.97 -31.11 -21.37
C ALA A 850 -16.36 -31.91 -20.20
N LEU A 851 -16.62 -31.49 -18.95
CA LEU A 851 -16.12 -32.20 -17.76
C LEU A 851 -16.84 -33.53 -17.54
N GLN A 852 -18.15 -33.63 -17.79
CA GLN A 852 -18.84 -34.93 -17.79
C GLN A 852 -18.25 -35.90 -18.83
N THR A 853 -17.92 -35.39 -20.02
CA THR A 853 -17.26 -36.16 -21.08
C THR A 853 -15.86 -36.61 -20.66
N SER A 854 -15.10 -35.75 -19.98
CA SER A 854 -13.78 -36.06 -19.42
C SER A 854 -13.85 -37.15 -18.32
N VAL A 855 -14.76 -37.00 -17.36
CA VAL A 855 -15.03 -37.99 -16.30
C VAL A 855 -15.42 -39.35 -16.89
N ASN A 856 -16.33 -39.37 -17.87
CA ASN A 856 -16.71 -40.61 -18.57
C ASN A 856 -15.53 -41.26 -19.31
N ARG A 857 -14.62 -40.47 -19.88
CA ARG A 857 -13.40 -40.97 -20.54
C ARG A 857 -12.38 -41.52 -19.55
N LEU A 858 -12.20 -40.89 -18.39
CA LEU A 858 -11.36 -41.39 -17.30
C LEU A 858 -11.88 -42.75 -16.77
N LEU A 859 -13.19 -42.86 -16.53
CA LEU A 859 -13.82 -44.13 -16.12
C LEU A 859 -13.61 -45.26 -17.15
N GLN A 860 -13.66 -44.95 -18.46
CA GLN A 860 -13.36 -45.92 -19.51
C GLN A 860 -11.87 -46.32 -19.59
N LEU A 861 -10.95 -45.44 -19.18
CA LEU A 861 -9.52 -45.74 -19.10
C LEU A 861 -9.19 -46.58 -17.87
N MET A 862 -9.78 -46.26 -16.71
CA MET A 862 -9.67 -47.06 -15.48
C MET A 862 -10.16 -48.50 -15.71
N GLY A 863 -11.29 -48.67 -16.42
CA GLY A 863 -11.81 -49.98 -16.83
C GLY A 863 -10.94 -50.77 -17.83
N ARG A 864 -9.78 -50.23 -18.24
CA ARG A 864 -8.80 -50.86 -19.14
C ARG A 864 -7.36 -50.85 -18.58
N ALA A 865 -7.14 -50.29 -17.40
CA ALA A 865 -5.80 -50.15 -16.82
C ALA A 865 -5.22 -51.51 -16.39
N GLY A 866 -4.01 -51.82 -16.83
CA GLY A 866 -3.34 -53.10 -16.57
C GLY A 866 -2.39 -53.11 -15.37
N ASN A 867 -2.19 -51.98 -14.69
CA ASN A 867 -1.33 -51.88 -13.51
C ASN A 867 -1.95 -50.95 -12.44
N VAL A 868 -1.44 -51.05 -11.21
CA VAL A 868 -2.01 -50.37 -10.02
C VAL A 868 -1.61 -48.89 -9.94
N ALA A 869 -0.46 -48.50 -10.48
CA ALA A 869 0.02 -47.12 -10.41
C ALA A 869 -0.84 -46.18 -11.27
N ASP A 870 -1.11 -46.58 -12.52
CA ASP A 870 -1.98 -45.84 -13.43
C ASP A 870 -3.42 -45.76 -12.89
N LEU A 871 -3.89 -46.79 -12.19
CA LEU A 871 -5.23 -46.82 -11.61
C LEU A 871 -5.36 -45.83 -10.43
N LEU A 872 -4.36 -45.74 -9.55
CA LEU A 872 -4.31 -44.75 -8.47
C LEU A 872 -4.16 -43.31 -8.99
N ALA A 873 -3.36 -43.10 -10.05
CA ALA A 873 -3.23 -41.79 -10.69
C ALA A 873 -4.52 -41.37 -11.43
N ALA A 874 -5.26 -42.33 -11.99
CA ALA A 874 -6.57 -42.08 -12.58
C ALA A 874 -7.66 -41.84 -11.51
N GLU A 875 -7.58 -42.48 -10.34
CA GLU A 875 -8.50 -42.29 -9.21
C GLU A 875 -8.36 -40.89 -8.58
N SER A 876 -7.14 -40.38 -8.39
CA SER A 876 -6.92 -38.99 -7.94
C SER A 876 -7.38 -37.98 -9.00
N SER A 877 -7.08 -38.21 -10.27
CA SER A 877 -7.55 -37.39 -11.40
C SER A 877 -9.09 -37.37 -11.49
N LEU A 878 -9.73 -38.53 -11.33
CA LEU A 878 -11.19 -38.66 -11.30
C LEU A 878 -11.77 -37.85 -10.13
N THR A 879 -11.20 -37.99 -8.93
CA THR A 879 -11.65 -37.25 -7.73
C THR A 879 -11.58 -35.74 -7.94
N GLN A 880 -10.50 -35.23 -8.54
CA GLN A 880 -10.34 -33.80 -8.86
C GLN A 880 -11.41 -33.33 -9.87
N ARG A 881 -11.61 -34.07 -10.97
CA ARG A 881 -12.62 -33.72 -11.99
C ARG A 881 -14.07 -33.86 -11.50
N GLN A 882 -14.32 -34.77 -10.56
CA GLN A 882 -15.61 -34.91 -9.89
C GLN A 882 -15.94 -33.66 -9.05
N ALA A 883 -14.98 -33.19 -8.25
CA ALA A 883 -15.13 -31.98 -7.43
C ALA A 883 -15.28 -30.70 -8.28
N GLU A 884 -14.52 -30.57 -9.37
CA GLU A 884 -14.63 -29.47 -10.34
C GLU A 884 -16.02 -29.43 -11.01
N LEU A 885 -16.51 -30.59 -11.45
CA LEU A 885 -17.84 -30.75 -12.04
C LEU A 885 -18.96 -30.39 -11.06
N ASP A 886 -18.88 -30.84 -9.81
CA ASP A 886 -19.91 -30.56 -8.80
C ASP A 886 -19.85 -29.10 -8.29
N SER A 887 -18.68 -28.45 -8.30
CA SER A 887 -18.53 -27.00 -8.11
C SER A 887 -19.24 -26.20 -9.20
N LEU A 888 -19.00 -26.51 -10.49
CA LEU A 888 -19.67 -25.83 -11.59
C LEU A 888 -21.18 -26.08 -11.60
N ARG A 889 -21.64 -27.28 -11.22
CA ARG A 889 -23.07 -27.56 -11.01
C ARG A 889 -23.68 -26.67 -9.94
N ALA A 890 -22.99 -26.44 -8.82
CA ALA A 890 -23.45 -25.54 -7.76
C ALA A 890 -23.50 -24.07 -8.21
N GLN A 891 -22.49 -23.61 -8.97
CA GLN A 891 -22.49 -22.26 -9.58
C GLN A 891 -23.67 -22.09 -10.55
N ARG A 892 -23.87 -23.07 -11.44
CA ARG A 892 -24.95 -23.09 -12.44
C ARG A 892 -26.35 -23.16 -11.80
N ALA A 893 -26.49 -23.87 -10.67
CA ALA A 893 -27.72 -23.86 -9.88
C ALA A 893 -27.97 -22.50 -9.20
N THR A 894 -26.91 -21.86 -8.67
CA THR A 894 -26.98 -20.53 -8.05
C THR A 894 -27.39 -19.45 -9.05
N LEU A 895 -26.81 -19.49 -10.26
CA LEU A 895 -27.18 -18.61 -11.37
C LEU A 895 -28.66 -18.80 -11.76
N GLY A 896 -29.15 -20.06 -11.77
CA GLY A 896 -30.56 -20.38 -12.01
C GLY A 896 -31.53 -19.77 -10.98
N ASP A 897 -31.18 -19.75 -9.69
CA ASP A 897 -31.96 -19.08 -8.64
C ASP A 897 -31.95 -17.55 -8.83
N GLN A 898 -30.81 -16.96 -9.22
CA GLN A 898 -30.68 -15.52 -9.49
C GLN A 898 -31.45 -15.04 -10.74
N ILE A 899 -31.59 -15.88 -11.77
CA ILE A 899 -32.45 -15.61 -12.94
C ILE A 899 -33.94 -15.76 -12.56
N SER A 900 -34.26 -16.76 -11.73
CA SER A 900 -35.64 -17.08 -11.34
C SER A 900 -36.23 -16.11 -10.32
N TYR A 901 -35.42 -15.56 -9.42
CA TYR A 901 -35.84 -14.65 -8.36
C TYR A 901 -35.02 -13.35 -8.35
N ALA A 902 -35.70 -12.26 -8.69
CA ALA A 902 -35.20 -10.92 -8.47
C ALA A 902 -34.92 -10.65 -6.99
N THR A 903 -33.82 -9.97 -6.70
CA THR A 903 -33.36 -9.70 -5.31
C THR A 903 -33.50 -8.22 -4.98
N ILE A 904 -34.43 -7.88 -4.08
CA ILE A 904 -34.76 -6.50 -3.71
C ILE A 904 -34.43 -6.25 -2.23
N ASN A 905 -33.52 -5.31 -2.00
CA ASN A 905 -33.13 -4.84 -0.66
C ASN A 905 -34.05 -3.67 -0.27
N VAL A 906 -34.91 -3.86 0.73
CA VAL A 906 -35.86 -2.82 1.20
C VAL A 906 -35.43 -2.30 2.55
N SER A 907 -35.26 -0.98 2.68
CA SER A 907 -35.02 -0.30 3.96
C SER A 907 -36.20 0.63 4.28
N LEU A 908 -36.79 0.43 5.46
CA LEU A 908 -37.96 1.14 5.96
C LEU A 908 -37.56 2.05 7.11
N SER A 909 -37.89 3.34 7.05
CA SER A 909 -37.53 4.29 8.10
C SER A 909 -38.62 5.32 8.38
N THR A 910 -38.63 5.87 9.60
CA THR A 910 -39.44 7.04 9.94
C THR A 910 -38.76 8.33 9.50
N LYS A 911 -39.52 9.27 8.92
CA LYS A 911 -39.00 10.56 8.45
C LYS A 911 -38.21 11.29 9.57
N PRO A 912 -36.91 11.59 9.38
CA PRO A 912 -36.15 12.34 10.37
C PRO A 912 -36.68 13.78 10.50
N ALA A 913 -36.59 14.34 11.70
CA ALA A 913 -36.98 15.72 11.96
C ALA A 913 -36.07 16.69 11.18
N ALA A 914 -36.63 17.36 10.18
CA ALA A 914 -35.86 18.21 9.28
C ALA A 914 -35.19 19.38 10.01
N VAL A 915 -33.86 19.45 9.94
CA VAL A 915 -33.08 20.56 10.49
C VAL A 915 -33.36 21.83 9.65
N PRO A 916 -33.93 22.90 10.22
CA PRO A 916 -34.30 24.08 9.46
C PRO A 916 -33.07 24.91 9.09
N GLN A 917 -32.94 25.25 7.80
CA GLN A 917 -31.80 26.02 7.30
C GLN A 917 -31.69 27.44 7.94
N PRO A 918 -30.47 28.00 8.06
CA PRO A 918 -30.21 29.18 8.89
C PRO A 918 -30.60 30.51 8.23
N GLY A 919 -31.90 30.83 8.24
CA GLY A 919 -32.40 32.18 7.95
C GLY A 919 -32.19 33.15 9.12
N PHE A 920 -31.94 34.44 8.82
CA PHE A 920 -31.70 35.50 9.82
C PHE A 920 -32.80 35.59 10.91
N LEU A 921 -34.08 35.46 10.53
CA LEU A 921 -35.21 35.46 11.48
C LEU A 921 -35.21 34.23 12.41
N ASN A 922 -34.71 33.08 11.95
CA ASN A 922 -34.51 31.92 12.82
C ASN A 922 -33.35 32.15 13.79
N ALA A 923 -32.24 32.76 13.34
CA ALA A 923 -31.13 33.13 14.23
C ALA A 923 -31.59 34.10 15.34
N LEU A 924 -32.41 35.10 15.02
CA LEU A 924 -32.99 36.02 16.00
C LEU A 924 -33.90 35.30 17.01
N ARG A 925 -34.74 34.36 16.54
CA ARG A 925 -35.58 33.52 17.41
C ARG A 925 -34.76 32.60 18.33
N HIS A 926 -33.67 32.02 17.84
CA HIS A 926 -32.76 31.21 18.65
C HIS A 926 -32.01 32.08 19.68
N GLY A 927 -31.62 33.31 19.34
CA GLY A 927 -31.07 34.28 20.29
C GLY A 927 -32.04 34.68 21.40
N TRP A 928 -33.34 34.79 21.08
CA TRP A 928 -34.37 35.02 22.09
C TRP A 928 -34.60 33.79 22.99
N GLN A 929 -34.58 32.58 22.41
CA GLN A 929 -34.67 31.35 23.19
C GLN A 929 -33.43 31.08 24.05
N SER A 930 -32.22 31.42 23.60
CA SER A 930 -31.00 31.29 24.40
C SER A 930 -30.95 32.30 25.55
N LEU A 931 -31.48 33.52 25.36
CA LEU A 931 -31.70 34.48 26.44
C LEU A 931 -32.67 33.91 27.51
N LEU A 932 -33.79 33.33 27.08
CA LEU A 932 -34.75 32.69 27.99
C LEU A 932 -34.15 31.46 28.70
N SER A 933 -33.36 30.63 28.02
CA SER A 933 -32.69 29.49 28.65
C SER A 933 -31.59 29.92 29.62
N ALA A 934 -30.89 31.04 29.36
CA ALA A 934 -29.93 31.62 30.29
C ALA A 934 -30.63 32.11 31.57
N ILE A 935 -31.77 32.81 31.43
CA ILE A 935 -32.60 33.21 32.58
C ILE A 935 -33.09 31.98 33.37
N HIS A 936 -33.56 30.94 32.68
CA HIS A 936 -33.98 29.68 33.32
C HIS A 936 -32.80 28.97 34.02
N GLY A 937 -31.60 29.00 33.45
CA GLY A 937 -30.37 28.50 34.06
C GLY A 937 -30.01 29.25 35.34
N VAL A 938 -30.12 30.58 35.36
CA VAL A 938 -29.93 31.39 36.58
C VAL A 938 -30.97 31.05 37.65
N VAL A 939 -32.23 30.82 37.27
CA VAL A 939 -33.29 30.37 38.20
C VAL A 939 -32.99 28.97 38.76
N MET A 940 -32.51 28.02 37.95
CA MET A 940 -32.09 26.71 38.45
C MET A 940 -30.84 26.77 39.34
N VAL A 941 -29.85 27.60 39.05
CA VAL A 941 -28.68 27.81 39.92
C VAL A 941 -29.09 28.43 41.25
N ALA A 942 -29.98 29.42 41.25
CA ALA A 942 -30.55 29.99 42.47
C ALA A 942 -31.32 28.92 43.27
N GLY A 943 -32.17 28.12 42.60
CA GLY A 943 -32.90 27.01 43.21
C GLY A 943 -31.99 25.94 43.81
N PHE A 944 -30.89 25.59 43.13
CA PHE A 944 -29.88 24.65 43.62
C PHE A 944 -29.10 25.19 44.82
N LEU A 945 -28.86 26.51 44.90
CA LEU A 945 -28.12 27.12 46.01
C LEU A 945 -28.97 27.33 47.27
N ILE A 946 -30.29 27.48 47.16
CA ILE A 946 -31.21 27.70 48.31
C ILE A 946 -31.03 26.65 49.44
N PRO A 947 -30.97 25.32 49.17
CA PRO A 947 -30.71 24.30 50.19
C PRO A 947 -29.37 24.45 50.95
N TRP A 948 -28.36 25.09 50.33
CA TRP A 948 -27.05 25.29 50.96
C TRP A 948 -26.99 26.54 51.85
N ILE A 949 -27.91 27.50 51.69
CA ILE A 949 -28.01 28.69 52.54
C ILE A 949 -28.11 28.33 54.04
N PRO A 950 -29.01 27.44 54.51
CA PRO A 950 -29.03 27.03 55.92
C PRO A 950 -27.78 26.26 56.35
N VAL A 951 -27.15 25.48 55.46
CA VAL A 951 -25.89 24.78 55.76
C VAL A 951 -24.75 25.78 56.00
N LEU A 952 -24.63 26.79 55.13
CA LEU A 952 -23.67 27.88 55.28
C LEU A 952 -23.98 28.77 56.50
N ALA A 953 -25.26 29.00 56.82
CA ALA A 953 -25.66 29.72 58.02
C ALA A 953 -25.31 28.95 59.31
N VAL A 954 -25.46 27.63 59.34
CA VAL A 954 -24.98 26.78 60.44
C VAL A 954 -23.46 26.81 60.52
N GLY A 955 -22.74 26.72 59.40
CA GLY A 955 -21.29 26.87 59.36
C GLY A 955 -20.81 28.21 59.91
N ALA A 956 -21.45 29.32 59.51
CA ALA A 956 -21.19 30.66 60.02
C ALA A 956 -21.54 30.81 61.51
N LEU A 957 -22.62 30.18 61.98
CA LEU A 957 -23.00 30.16 63.40
C LEU A 957 -21.98 29.40 64.24
N VAL A 958 -21.50 28.25 63.77
CA VAL A 958 -20.44 27.48 64.42
C VAL A 958 -19.14 28.29 64.45
N LEU A 959 -18.74 28.91 63.34
CA LEU A 959 -17.56 29.78 63.27
C LEU A 959 -17.68 30.97 64.22
N PHE A 960 -18.84 31.62 64.28
CA PHE A 960 -19.13 32.72 65.21
C PHE A 960 -19.08 32.27 66.68
N LEU A 961 -19.63 31.09 67.00
CA LEU A 961 -19.57 30.52 68.35
C LEU A 961 -18.13 30.16 68.75
N VAL A 962 -17.32 29.62 67.83
CA VAL A 962 -15.89 29.37 68.04
C VAL A 962 -15.13 30.68 68.30
N LEU A 963 -15.31 31.69 67.44
CA LEU A 963 -14.69 33.03 67.58
C LEU A 963 -15.15 33.77 68.85
N ARG A 964 -16.39 33.56 69.30
CA ARG A 964 -16.90 34.09 70.58
C ARG A 964 -16.33 33.35 71.78
N ARG A 965 -16.08 32.04 71.67
CA ARG A 965 -15.51 31.20 72.74
C ARG A 965 -14.00 31.42 72.91
N THR A 966 -13.26 31.73 71.84
CA THR A 966 -11.85 32.14 71.94
C THR A 966 -11.69 33.57 72.47
N ARG A 967 -12.62 34.50 72.17
CA ARG A 967 -12.65 35.85 72.77
C ARG A 967 -13.01 35.91 74.25
N PHE A 968 -13.39 34.79 74.89
CA PHE A 968 -13.69 34.71 76.33
C PHE A 968 -12.59 34.03 77.18
N ARG A 969 -11.36 33.92 76.65
CA ARG A 969 -10.13 33.69 77.43
C ARG A 969 -9.16 34.87 77.28
N GLY A 970 -9.61 36.06 77.68
CA GLY A 970 -8.74 37.18 78.00
C GLY A 970 -8.20 37.07 79.44
N ASN A 971 -6.96 37.52 79.66
CA ASN A 971 -6.33 37.50 80.99
C ASN A 971 -7.09 38.36 82.01
N PRO A 972 -7.21 37.93 83.27
CA PRO A 972 -7.17 38.85 84.40
C PRO A 972 -5.73 39.34 84.61
N SER A 973 -5.56 40.64 84.84
CA SER A 973 -4.24 41.27 85.08
C SER A 973 -3.90 41.34 86.57
N GLY A 974 -2.60 41.38 86.88
CA GLY A 974 -2.07 41.70 88.22
C GLY A 974 -0.97 40.72 88.67
N GLU A 975 0.00 41.11 89.49
CA GLU A 975 0.50 42.45 89.82
C GLU A 975 1.95 42.34 90.31
N ALA A 976 2.65 43.44 90.60
CA ALA A 976 4.09 43.40 90.91
C ALA A 976 4.39 43.19 92.41
N SER A 977 5.46 42.44 92.74
CA SER A 977 6.33 42.79 93.87
C SER A 977 7.74 42.16 93.84
N GLN A 978 8.72 43.04 94.00
CA GLN A 978 10.00 42.95 94.74
C GLN A 978 10.76 41.63 95.00
N ALA A 979 12.06 41.73 94.71
CA ALA A 979 13.24 41.35 95.53
C ALA A 979 13.48 39.88 95.95
N GLY A 980 14.73 39.44 95.72
CA GLY A 980 15.30 38.13 96.05
C GLY A 980 16.63 37.94 95.34
#